data_AF-A0AAN7TM09-F1
#
_entry.id   AF-A0AAN7TM09-F1
#
_cell.length_a   1.000
_cell.length_b   1.000
_cell.length_c   1.000
_cell.angle_alpha   90.00
_cell.angle_beta   90.00
_cell.angle_gamma   90.00
#
_symmetry.space_group_name_H-M   'P 1'
#
loop_
_entity.id
_entity.type
_entity.pdbx_description
1 polymer ?
#
loop_
_entity_poly.entity_id
_entity_poly.type
_entity_poly.pdbx_seq_one_letter_code
_entity_poly.pdbx_strand_id
1 'polypeptide(L)'
;MSGLRFLDLVKPFTPLIPEVAVPETKVPFQQRIIWTSVTLVIFLVMSQMPLYGIVSSDNADPLYWLRMMMASNRGTLMELGITPIISSGMVFQLLAGTHLIDVNLDLKSDRELYQTAQKLLAIIISFGQACVFVLTGLYGPPADLGAGICVLLVVQLLTAAIVVVLLDELLQKGYGLGSGISLFIATNICESIVWRAFSPTTVNTGRGPEFEGAIIALVHLLITWPNKQLALREAFYRQNLPNVMNLISTIIVFSVVIYLQGFRVEIPVKSSRQRGMRGSYPVRLFYTSNMPIMLQSALSSNVFLLSQALYNKLPDNLLVRMIGVWEAREGTSQVMPASGLVYYMSPPLNISDAILDPLHTAIFAAYMLTACAAFSKTWIEVSGSSPRDVAKQLKDQGLVMAGHRDESMYRELKRVIPTAAAFGGACIGALSITSDLMGALGSGTGILMAVTIIYGYFEIAAKEGDISGLKVDRLGYRQCPQLDNNRYHDAQGKTLGGSSARNQMLYQRGSKGSYDLWAKKIGDEAFSWNNILPFFQRSPRFTPPNARLTGGGNRTAHYNATAFSASGGPLQVSYPNYVTDFSPCGIEALGAGGFGRAEGFADGNLMGVGYNPFTFDHERKTRASSEATFLDYAIAQNLPLTVYPMSQAMKVVFDNASCATGVQVQSASMNWTLSARKEVILSAGIFHSPQLLMVSGVGPAETLRFHNITGIKDLPGVGQNM
;
A
#
# COMPACT_ATOMS: atom_id res chain seq x y z
N MET A 1 15.54 42.64 3.94
CA MET A 1 16.75 42.15 3.23
C MET A 1 16.47 40.72 2.82
N SER A 2 16.17 40.48 1.54
CA SER A 2 15.94 39.15 0.99
C SER A 2 17.29 38.44 0.86
N GLY A 3 17.70 37.75 1.92
CA GLY A 3 18.85 36.86 1.84
C GLY A 3 18.59 35.82 0.76
N LEU A 4 19.52 35.66 -0.17
CA LEU A 4 19.53 34.58 -1.17
C LEU A 4 19.27 33.26 -0.44
N ARG A 5 18.11 32.64 -0.65
CA ARG A 5 17.84 31.31 -0.12
C ARG A 5 18.65 30.33 -0.94
N PHE A 6 19.22 29.32 -0.30
CA PHE A 6 19.98 28.27 -0.97
C PHE A 6 19.20 27.60 -2.12
N LEU A 7 17.88 27.44 -1.95
CA LEU A 7 16.98 26.90 -2.98
C LEU A 7 16.86 27.81 -4.23
N ASP A 8 17.03 29.12 -4.09
CA ASP A 8 16.95 30.06 -5.22
C ASP A 8 18.16 29.95 -6.16
N LEU A 9 19.29 29.41 -5.68
CA LEU A 9 20.48 29.13 -6.50
C LEU A 9 20.25 27.98 -7.50
N VAL A 10 19.25 27.12 -7.26
CA VAL A 10 18.95 25.95 -8.09
C VAL A 10 17.95 26.28 -9.20
N LYS A 11 17.18 27.38 -9.07
CA LYS A 11 16.21 27.86 -10.07
C LYS A 11 16.72 27.85 -11.53
N PRO A 12 17.93 28.35 -11.86
CA PRO A 12 18.40 28.36 -13.25
C PRO A 12 18.64 26.96 -13.83
N PHE A 13 18.82 25.93 -13.00
CA PHE A 13 19.05 24.56 -13.43
C PHE A 13 17.76 23.74 -13.61
N THR A 14 16.63 24.21 -13.08
CA THR A 14 15.32 23.53 -13.19
C THR A 14 14.94 23.11 -14.61
N PRO A 15 15.05 23.95 -15.66
CA PRO A 15 14.65 23.55 -17.01
C PRO A 15 15.66 22.64 -17.73
N LEU A 16 16.89 22.50 -17.20
CA LEU A 16 17.94 21.67 -17.80
C LEU A 16 17.90 20.21 -17.33
N ILE A 17 17.28 19.95 -16.18
CA ILE A 17 17.29 18.63 -15.55
C ILE A 17 16.06 17.85 -16.02
N PRO A 18 16.22 16.64 -16.58
CA PRO A 18 15.08 15.82 -16.96
C PRO A 18 14.23 15.44 -15.74
N GLU A 19 12.92 15.52 -15.91
CA GLU A 19 11.95 15.26 -14.84
C GLU A 19 10.79 14.41 -15.35
N VAL A 20 10.40 13.39 -14.57
CA VAL A 20 9.25 12.54 -14.91
C VAL A 20 7.95 13.30 -14.63
N ALA A 21 7.01 13.35 -15.59
CA ALA A 21 5.74 14.04 -15.35
C ALA A 21 4.87 13.34 -14.29
N VAL A 22 4.29 14.10 -13.37
CA VAL A 22 3.33 13.59 -12.37
C VAL A 22 2.05 13.16 -13.12
N PRO A 23 1.42 12.02 -12.79
CA PRO A 23 0.23 11.57 -13.49
C PRO A 23 -0.95 12.54 -13.28
N GLU A 24 -1.62 12.93 -14.37
CA GLU A 24 -2.76 13.87 -14.35
C GLU A 24 -3.99 13.28 -13.63
N THR A 25 -4.12 11.94 -13.69
CA THR A 25 -5.19 11.20 -13.03
C THR A 25 -4.62 10.11 -12.13
N LYS A 26 -5.39 9.67 -11.13
CA LYS A 26 -4.93 8.64 -10.20
C LYS A 26 -4.74 7.31 -10.94
N VAL A 27 -3.50 6.82 -10.97
CA VAL A 27 -3.13 5.56 -11.62
C VAL A 27 -3.79 4.37 -10.88
N PRO A 28 -4.54 3.49 -11.58
CA PRO A 28 -5.09 2.27 -11.00
C PRO A 28 -4.03 1.35 -10.39
N PHE A 29 -4.40 0.60 -9.35
CA PHE A 29 -3.49 -0.31 -8.64
C PHE A 29 -2.80 -1.34 -9.55
N GLN A 30 -3.54 -1.94 -10.50
CA GLN A 30 -2.98 -2.89 -11.47
C GLN A 30 -1.90 -2.26 -12.35
N GLN A 31 -2.11 -1.02 -12.82
CA GLN A 31 -1.10 -0.30 -13.61
C GLN A 31 0.13 0.03 -12.76
N ARG A 32 -0.05 0.37 -11.48
CA ARG A 32 1.07 0.62 -10.57
C ARG A 32 1.94 -0.62 -10.34
N ILE A 33 1.34 -1.81 -10.25
CA ILE A 33 2.07 -3.08 -10.20
C ILE A 33 2.88 -3.28 -11.49
N ILE A 34 2.28 -3.04 -12.65
CA ILE A 34 2.95 -3.20 -13.95
C ILE A 34 4.17 -2.27 -14.03
N TRP A 35 4.01 -0.98 -13.71
CA TRP A 35 5.12 -0.03 -13.70
C TRP A 35 6.23 -0.43 -12.71
N THR A 36 5.85 -0.87 -11.51
CA THR A 36 6.81 -1.37 -10.52
C THR A 36 7.59 -2.58 -11.06
N SER A 37 6.91 -3.49 -11.77
CA SER A 37 7.52 -4.69 -12.36
C SER A 37 8.45 -4.35 -13.53
N VAL A 38 8.04 -3.44 -14.42
CA VAL A 38 8.87 -2.98 -15.55
C VAL A 38 10.14 -2.32 -15.06
N THR A 39 10.04 -1.42 -14.08
CA THR A 39 11.20 -0.77 -13.47
C THR A 39 12.16 -1.78 -12.84
N LEU A 40 11.64 -2.81 -12.17
CA LEU A 40 12.44 -3.87 -11.57
C LEU A 40 13.15 -4.74 -12.61
N VAL A 41 12.49 -5.06 -13.73
CA VAL A 41 13.12 -5.78 -14.84
C VAL A 41 14.26 -4.97 -15.47
N ILE A 42 14.05 -3.67 -15.71
CA ILE A 42 15.10 -2.79 -16.23
C ILE A 42 16.31 -2.78 -15.28
N PHE A 43 16.06 -2.63 -13.98
CA PHE A 43 17.09 -2.66 -12.96
C PHE A 43 17.88 -3.98 -12.96
N LEU A 44 17.20 -5.13 -12.99
CA LEU A 44 17.84 -6.45 -13.03
C LEU A 44 18.69 -6.65 -14.28
N VAL A 45 18.19 -6.24 -15.45
CA VAL A 45 18.96 -6.33 -16.71
C VAL A 45 20.21 -5.46 -16.63
N MET A 46 20.09 -4.22 -16.15
CA MET A 46 21.26 -3.33 -15.96
C MET A 46 22.27 -3.92 -14.97
N SER A 47 21.80 -4.63 -13.95
CA SER A 47 22.65 -5.26 -12.92
C SER A 47 23.46 -6.45 -13.42
N GLN A 48 23.12 -6.99 -14.59
CA GLN A 48 23.76 -8.16 -15.21
C GLN A 48 24.57 -7.81 -16.47
N MET A 49 24.39 -6.61 -17.03
CA MET A 49 25.11 -6.18 -18.23
C MET A 49 26.52 -5.69 -17.88
N PRO A 50 27.58 -6.30 -18.45
CA PRO A 50 28.96 -5.89 -18.20
C PRO A 50 29.30 -4.54 -18.86
N LEU A 51 30.21 -3.79 -18.25
CA LEU A 51 30.75 -2.55 -18.82
C LEU A 51 31.73 -2.84 -19.96
N TYR A 52 31.79 -1.93 -20.93
CA TYR A 52 32.75 -2.01 -22.01
C TYR A 52 34.11 -1.44 -21.59
N GLY A 53 35.20 -2.16 -21.85
CA GLY A 53 36.56 -1.68 -21.59
C GLY A 53 37.21 -2.13 -20.27
N ILE A 54 36.62 -3.09 -19.56
CA ILE A 54 37.26 -3.72 -18.39
C ILE A 54 38.34 -4.70 -18.86
N VAL A 55 39.60 -4.49 -18.43
CA VAL A 55 40.75 -5.32 -18.79
C VAL A 55 41.22 -6.21 -17.62
N SER A 56 40.99 -5.79 -16.36
CA SER A 56 41.31 -6.56 -15.16
C SER A 56 40.09 -6.76 -14.27
N SER A 57 39.64 -8.01 -14.12
CA SER A 57 38.54 -8.41 -13.22
C SER A 57 39.01 -8.87 -11.83
N ASP A 58 40.29 -9.19 -11.68
CA ASP A 58 40.78 -10.01 -10.54
C ASP A 58 41.37 -9.21 -9.38
N ASN A 59 41.34 -7.88 -9.43
CA ASN A 59 41.80 -7.04 -8.31
C ASN A 59 40.91 -7.23 -7.07
N ALA A 60 41.45 -7.14 -5.86
CA ALA A 60 40.68 -7.16 -4.62
C ALA A 60 39.68 -5.99 -4.59
N ASP A 61 38.41 -6.27 -4.27
CA ASP A 61 37.35 -5.27 -4.23
C ASP A 61 37.34 -4.50 -2.89
N PRO A 62 37.71 -3.21 -2.86
CA PRO A 62 37.75 -2.43 -1.62
C PRO A 62 36.35 -2.08 -1.07
N LEU A 63 35.29 -2.26 -1.86
CA LEU A 63 33.92 -1.85 -1.50
C LEU A 63 32.97 -3.03 -1.25
N TYR A 64 33.50 -4.24 -1.06
CA TYR A 64 32.70 -5.47 -0.94
C TYR A 64 31.52 -5.34 0.05
N TRP A 65 31.76 -4.78 1.24
CA TRP A 65 30.75 -4.59 2.28
C TRP A 65 29.69 -3.55 1.90
N LEU A 66 30.07 -2.55 1.11
CA LEU A 66 29.21 -1.45 0.68
C LEU A 66 28.24 -1.88 -0.43
N ARG A 67 28.67 -2.80 -1.30
CA ARG A 67 27.93 -3.27 -2.48
C ARG A 67 26.57 -3.89 -2.17
N MET A 68 26.52 -4.70 -1.11
CA MET A 68 25.28 -5.37 -0.70
C MET A 68 24.17 -4.37 -0.35
N MET A 69 24.50 -3.26 0.32
CA MET A 69 23.51 -2.24 0.67
C MET A 69 23.18 -1.30 -0.49
N MET A 70 24.15 -1.08 -1.37
CA MET A 70 24.03 -0.14 -2.50
C MET A 70 23.47 -0.77 -3.76
N ALA A 71 23.07 -2.04 -3.69
CA ALA A 71 22.56 -2.80 -4.82
C ALA A 71 23.47 -2.64 -6.06
N SER A 72 24.78 -2.78 -5.82
CA SER A 72 25.84 -2.57 -6.80
C SER A 72 26.54 -3.89 -7.11
N ASN A 73 26.65 -4.20 -8.40
CA ASN A 73 27.37 -5.36 -8.89
C ASN A 73 28.64 -4.92 -9.63
N ARG A 74 29.76 -5.55 -9.28
CA ARG A 74 31.06 -5.22 -9.86
C ARG A 74 31.12 -5.55 -11.35
N GLY A 75 31.69 -4.65 -12.13
CA GLY A 75 31.94 -4.79 -13.55
C GLY A 75 30.69 -4.61 -14.41
N THR A 76 29.59 -4.11 -13.84
CA THR A 76 28.29 -3.97 -14.52
C THR A 76 27.90 -2.50 -14.66
N LEU A 77 26.87 -2.21 -15.47
CA LEU A 77 26.30 -0.87 -15.56
C LEU A 77 25.85 -0.32 -14.19
N MET A 78 25.59 -1.21 -13.22
CA MET A 78 25.18 -0.88 -11.86
C MET A 78 26.36 -0.76 -10.87
N GLU A 79 27.58 -0.48 -11.31
CA GLU A 79 28.73 -0.29 -10.39
C GLU A 79 28.47 0.80 -9.34
N LEU A 80 27.93 1.95 -9.76
CA LEU A 80 27.58 3.04 -8.84
C LEU A 80 26.38 2.68 -7.94
N GLY A 81 25.57 1.72 -8.36
CA GLY A 81 24.36 1.30 -7.67
C GLY A 81 23.39 2.45 -7.42
N ILE A 82 22.73 2.41 -6.27
CA ILE A 82 21.86 3.48 -5.77
C ILE A 82 22.59 4.50 -4.88
N THR A 83 23.91 4.41 -4.77
CA THR A 83 24.75 5.26 -3.91
C THR A 83 24.46 6.74 -4.04
N PRO A 84 24.46 7.32 -5.25
CA PRO A 84 24.35 8.77 -5.39
C PRO A 84 22.98 9.29 -4.93
N ILE A 85 21.95 8.45 -5.08
CA ILE A 85 20.57 8.73 -4.66
C ILE A 85 20.49 8.77 -3.14
N ILE A 86 21.01 7.75 -2.46
CA ILE A 86 21.02 7.65 -1.00
C ILE A 86 21.86 8.78 -0.40
N SER A 87 23.08 9.01 -0.91
CA SER A 87 23.98 10.05 -0.40
C SER A 87 23.37 11.44 -0.52
N SER A 88 22.78 11.78 -1.68
CA SER A 88 22.09 13.06 -1.85
C SER A 88 20.90 13.19 -0.90
N GLY A 89 20.06 12.15 -0.80
CA GLY A 89 18.91 12.14 0.10
C GLY A 89 19.30 12.33 1.57
N MET A 90 20.33 11.63 2.05
CA MET A 90 20.84 11.76 3.42
C MET A 90 21.38 13.17 3.70
N VAL A 91 22.14 13.75 2.77
CA VAL A 91 22.66 15.12 2.91
C VAL A 91 21.53 16.13 3.00
N PHE A 92 20.53 16.06 2.11
CA PHE A 92 19.39 16.97 2.13
C PHE A 92 18.45 16.75 3.32
N GLN A 93 18.31 15.52 3.82
CA GLN A 93 17.58 15.23 5.05
C GLN A 93 18.29 15.79 6.28
N LEU A 94 19.61 15.65 6.35
CA LEU A 94 20.41 16.21 7.45
C LEU A 94 20.32 17.75 7.43
N LEU A 95 20.51 18.39 6.29
CA LEU A 95 20.45 19.85 6.15
C LEU A 95 19.08 20.43 6.51
N ALA A 96 18.01 19.75 6.11
CA ALA A 96 16.64 20.12 6.49
C ALA A 96 16.40 19.90 7.99
N GLY A 97 16.87 18.78 8.55
CA GLY A 97 16.70 18.42 9.96
C GLY A 97 17.48 19.32 10.92
N THR A 98 18.67 19.80 10.54
CA THR A 98 19.44 20.78 11.32
C THR A 98 18.94 22.22 11.14
N HIS A 99 17.87 22.44 10.37
CA HIS A 99 17.37 23.76 10.00
C HIS A 99 18.45 24.69 9.39
N LEU A 100 19.45 24.10 8.71
CA LEU A 100 20.47 24.86 7.96
C LEU A 100 19.89 25.41 6.65
N ILE A 101 18.83 24.76 6.14
CA ILE A 101 18.05 25.20 4.99
C ILE A 101 16.59 25.35 5.42
N ASP A 102 16.05 26.56 5.29
CA ASP A 102 14.62 26.82 5.48
C ASP A 102 13.83 26.30 4.26
N VAL A 103 13.28 25.10 4.38
CA VAL A 103 12.41 24.49 3.37
C VAL A 103 10.99 24.39 3.92
N ASN A 104 10.04 25.07 3.29
CA ASN A 104 8.63 24.88 3.63
C ASN A 104 8.00 23.82 2.72
N LEU A 105 7.89 22.59 3.23
CA LEU A 105 7.33 21.46 2.48
C LEU A 105 5.82 21.60 2.17
N ASP A 106 5.12 22.55 2.83
CA ASP A 106 3.71 22.84 2.55
C ASP A 106 3.56 23.64 1.24
N LEU A 107 4.59 24.38 0.83
CA LEU A 107 4.59 25.13 -0.43
C LEU A 107 5.04 24.22 -1.58
N LYS A 108 4.19 24.12 -2.61
CA LYS A 108 4.47 23.31 -3.80
C LYS A 108 5.78 23.71 -4.50
N SER A 109 6.05 25.02 -4.63
CA SER A 109 7.27 25.53 -5.25
C SER A 109 8.55 25.12 -4.52
N ASP A 110 8.53 25.16 -3.19
CA ASP A 110 9.70 24.84 -2.36
C ASP A 110 9.97 23.33 -2.39
N ARG A 111 8.91 22.51 -2.44
CA ARG A 111 9.02 21.07 -2.63
C ARG A 111 9.61 20.70 -4.00
N GLU A 112 9.19 21.35 -5.08
CA GLU A 112 9.75 21.13 -6.42
C GLU A 112 11.22 21.52 -6.49
N LEU A 113 11.59 22.68 -5.92
CA LEU A 113 12.99 23.12 -5.84
C LEU A 113 13.85 22.18 -5.00
N TYR A 114 13.33 21.70 -3.87
CA TYR A 114 14.02 20.73 -3.01
C TYR A 114 14.30 19.41 -3.75
N GLN A 115 13.29 18.87 -4.45
CA GLN A 115 13.43 17.65 -5.25
C GLN A 115 14.42 17.83 -6.40
N THR A 116 14.38 18.99 -7.08
CA THR A 116 15.31 19.34 -8.15
C THR A 116 16.74 19.45 -7.64
N ALA A 117 16.94 20.10 -6.49
CA ALA A 117 18.24 20.26 -5.85
C ALA A 117 18.84 18.92 -5.42
N GLN A 118 18.02 18.04 -4.84
CA GLN A 118 18.41 16.68 -4.46
C GLN A 118 18.84 15.87 -5.71
N LYS A 119 18.11 15.98 -6.81
CA LYS A 119 18.45 15.30 -8.06
C LYS A 119 19.76 15.83 -8.67
N LEU A 120 19.93 17.15 -8.71
CA LEU A 120 21.15 17.78 -9.21
C LEU A 120 22.37 17.29 -8.43
N LEU A 121 22.28 17.27 -7.09
CA LEU A 121 23.36 16.76 -6.24
C LEU A 121 23.63 15.28 -6.50
N ALA A 122 22.61 14.45 -6.70
CA ALA A 122 22.79 13.04 -7.02
C ALA A 122 23.54 12.84 -8.35
N ILE A 123 23.25 13.63 -9.38
CA ILE A 123 23.98 13.58 -10.67
C ILE A 123 25.43 14.03 -10.49
N ILE A 124 25.69 15.09 -9.72
CA ILE A 124 27.05 15.58 -9.43
C ILE A 124 27.85 14.51 -8.67
N ILE A 125 27.26 13.87 -7.66
CA ILE A 125 27.90 12.78 -6.92
C ILE A 125 28.17 11.59 -7.85
N SER A 126 27.24 11.23 -8.73
CA SER A 126 27.41 10.16 -9.70
C SER A 126 28.60 10.41 -10.62
N PHE A 127 28.71 11.63 -11.15
CA PHE A 127 29.84 12.04 -11.99
C PHE A 127 31.17 12.00 -11.23
N GLY A 128 31.20 12.53 -10.01
CA GLY A 128 32.38 12.49 -9.15
C GLY A 128 32.85 11.06 -8.86
N GLN A 129 31.92 10.17 -8.48
CA GLN A 129 32.22 8.77 -8.20
C GLN A 129 32.67 8.00 -9.45
N ALA A 130 32.02 8.21 -10.60
CA ALA A 130 32.43 7.60 -11.87
C ALA A 130 33.88 7.99 -12.24
N CYS A 131 34.21 9.28 -12.14
CA CYS A 131 35.56 9.78 -12.37
C CYS A 131 36.57 9.15 -11.39
N VAL A 132 36.24 9.09 -10.10
CA VAL A 132 37.11 8.48 -9.08
C VAL A 132 37.35 7.00 -9.40
N PHE A 133 36.33 6.20 -9.71
CA PHE A 133 36.50 4.78 -9.98
C PHE A 133 37.34 4.47 -11.22
N VAL A 134 37.23 5.30 -12.26
CA VAL A 134 38.05 5.14 -13.47
C VAL A 134 39.49 5.60 -13.21
N LEU A 135 39.69 6.72 -12.51
CA LEU A 135 41.02 7.29 -12.25
C LEU A 135 41.82 6.54 -11.18
N THR A 136 41.16 5.88 -10.21
CA THR A 136 41.85 5.05 -9.20
C THR A 136 42.44 3.76 -9.78
N GLY A 137 42.18 3.49 -11.06
CA GLY A 137 42.71 2.32 -11.76
C GLY A 137 41.99 1.02 -11.41
N LEU A 138 40.76 1.09 -10.88
CA LEU A 138 39.99 -0.09 -10.46
C LEU A 138 39.70 -1.06 -11.62
N TYR A 139 39.61 -0.54 -12.85
CA TYR A 139 39.40 -1.31 -14.09
C TYR A 139 40.69 -1.58 -14.87
N GLY A 140 41.82 -1.08 -14.37
CA GLY A 140 43.15 -1.09 -14.99
C GLY A 140 43.83 0.29 -14.93
N PRO A 141 45.16 0.39 -15.06
CA PRO A 141 45.87 1.67 -15.06
C PRO A 141 45.39 2.57 -16.21
N PRO A 142 45.07 3.86 -15.97
CA PRO A 142 44.60 4.77 -17.03
C PRO A 142 45.55 4.91 -18.23
N ALA A 143 46.85 4.65 -18.01
CA ALA A 143 47.87 4.65 -19.05
C ALA A 143 47.71 3.48 -20.03
N ASP A 144 47.22 2.33 -19.56
CA ASP A 144 47.07 1.10 -20.37
C ASP A 144 45.72 1.03 -21.08
N LEU A 145 44.67 1.65 -20.53
CA LEU A 145 43.34 1.73 -21.15
C LEU A 145 43.26 2.78 -22.28
N GLY A 146 44.07 3.83 -22.21
CA GLY A 146 43.98 4.98 -23.10
C GLY A 146 42.82 5.93 -22.75
N ALA A 147 43.04 7.22 -22.97
CA ALA A 147 42.11 8.28 -22.55
C ALA A 147 40.70 8.15 -23.16
N GLY A 148 40.58 7.62 -24.38
CA GLY A 148 39.30 7.41 -25.05
C GLY A 148 38.39 6.40 -24.35
N ILE A 149 38.96 5.27 -23.89
CA ILE A 149 38.20 4.23 -23.19
C ILE A 149 37.81 4.71 -21.78
N CYS A 150 38.71 5.43 -21.11
CA CYS A 150 38.41 6.04 -19.81
C CYS A 150 37.22 7.01 -19.87
N VAL A 151 37.15 7.88 -20.88
CA VAL A 151 36.01 8.79 -21.07
C VAL A 151 34.73 7.99 -21.38
N LEU A 152 34.82 6.95 -22.21
CA LEU A 152 33.68 6.10 -22.54
C LEU A 152 33.12 5.39 -21.29
N LEU A 153 33.98 4.86 -20.41
CA LEU A 153 33.59 4.25 -19.14
C LEU A 153 32.87 5.24 -18.23
N VAL A 154 33.39 6.47 -18.09
CA VAL A 154 32.74 7.53 -17.29
C VAL A 154 31.36 7.85 -17.84
N VAL A 155 31.22 7.98 -19.16
CA VAL A 155 29.92 8.26 -19.81
C VAL A 155 28.94 7.11 -19.58
N GLN A 156 29.37 5.85 -19.72
CA GLN A 156 28.52 4.68 -19.48
C GLN A 156 27.99 4.64 -18.04
N LEU A 157 28.87 4.83 -17.06
CA LEU A 157 28.50 4.86 -15.63
C LEU A 157 27.56 6.03 -15.32
N LEU A 158 27.82 7.21 -15.87
CA LEU A 158 26.97 8.38 -15.67
C LEU A 158 25.58 8.18 -16.27
N THR A 159 25.49 7.64 -17.50
CA THR A 159 24.19 7.36 -18.14
C THR A 159 23.41 6.32 -17.35
N ALA A 160 24.04 5.25 -16.88
CA ALA A 160 23.39 4.25 -16.05
C ALA A 160 22.87 4.86 -14.73
N ALA A 161 23.66 5.69 -14.05
CA ALA A 161 23.25 6.37 -12.82
C ALA A 161 22.05 7.31 -13.06
N ILE A 162 22.03 8.07 -14.16
CA ILE A 162 20.90 8.94 -14.52
C ILE A 162 19.63 8.13 -14.74
N VAL A 163 19.72 6.98 -15.43
CA VAL A 163 18.57 6.09 -15.64
C VAL A 163 18.01 5.60 -14.30
N VAL A 164 18.86 5.19 -13.36
CA VAL A 164 18.42 4.71 -12.03
C VAL A 164 17.75 5.84 -11.23
N VAL A 165 18.29 7.07 -11.29
CA VAL A 165 17.68 8.26 -10.67
C VAL A 165 16.27 8.51 -11.23
N LEU A 166 16.10 8.41 -12.55
CA LEU A 166 14.79 8.61 -13.20
C LEU A 166 13.81 7.46 -12.89
N LEU A 167 14.29 6.23 -12.77
CA LEU A 167 13.46 5.08 -12.38
C LEU A 167 12.96 5.20 -10.94
N ASP A 168 13.79 5.65 -10.01
CA ASP A 168 13.36 5.93 -8.63
C ASP A 168 12.33 7.07 -8.59
N GLU A 169 12.54 8.14 -9.36
CA GLU A 169 11.58 9.23 -9.47
C GLU A 169 10.22 8.80 -10.04
N LEU A 170 10.23 7.94 -11.08
CA LEU A 170 9.01 7.38 -11.65
C LEU A 170 8.19 6.64 -10.59
N LEU A 171 8.86 5.84 -9.75
CA LEU A 171 8.19 5.13 -8.66
C LEU A 171 7.66 6.09 -7.58
N GLN A 172 8.46 7.09 -7.19
CA GLN A 172 8.09 8.09 -6.17
C GLN A 172 6.95 9.03 -6.59
N LYS A 173 6.79 9.31 -7.89
CA LYS A 173 5.70 10.16 -8.41
C LYS A 173 4.32 9.50 -8.47
N GLY A 174 4.23 8.24 -8.04
CA GLY A 174 2.96 7.52 -7.88
C GLY A 174 2.64 6.53 -8.98
N TYR A 175 3.52 6.37 -9.98
CA TYR A 175 3.44 5.22 -10.90
C TYR A 175 3.81 3.91 -10.20
N GLY A 176 4.65 3.96 -9.16
CA GLY A 176 5.05 2.79 -8.38
C GLY A 176 4.17 2.54 -7.15
N LEU A 177 4.28 1.36 -6.56
CA LEU A 177 3.67 1.04 -5.27
C LEU A 177 4.39 1.68 -4.07
N GLY A 178 5.65 2.10 -4.24
CA GLY A 178 6.51 2.61 -3.17
C GLY A 178 7.78 3.26 -3.72
N SER A 179 8.82 3.37 -2.88
CA SER A 179 10.10 4.00 -3.24
C SER A 179 11.02 3.04 -4.02
N GLY A 180 11.67 3.53 -5.07
CA GLY A 180 12.62 2.76 -5.88
C GLY A 180 13.84 2.29 -5.08
N ILE A 181 14.41 3.14 -4.23
CA ILE A 181 15.52 2.78 -3.31
C ILE A 181 15.22 1.49 -2.55
N SER A 182 14.07 1.42 -1.88
CA SER A 182 13.69 0.24 -1.09
C SER A 182 13.52 -1.01 -1.97
N LEU A 183 12.93 -0.84 -3.15
CA LEU A 183 12.67 -1.94 -4.08
C LEU A 183 14.00 -2.52 -4.61
N PHE A 184 14.95 -1.67 -5.00
CA PHE A 184 16.24 -2.09 -5.55
C PHE A 184 17.10 -2.82 -4.50
N ILE A 185 17.13 -2.33 -3.27
CA ILE A 185 17.82 -3.00 -2.15
C ILE A 185 17.21 -4.39 -1.90
N ALA A 186 15.88 -4.47 -1.75
CA ALA A 186 15.21 -5.73 -1.48
C ALA A 186 15.43 -6.75 -2.61
N THR A 187 15.44 -6.29 -3.86
CA THR A 187 15.65 -7.14 -5.04
C THR A 187 17.05 -7.74 -5.05
N ASN A 188 18.10 -6.93 -4.86
CA ASN A 188 19.48 -7.40 -4.86
C ASN A 188 19.75 -8.40 -3.72
N ILE A 189 19.17 -8.17 -2.54
CA ILE A 189 19.26 -9.10 -1.41
C ILE A 189 18.56 -10.43 -1.73
N CYS A 190 17.36 -10.38 -2.31
CA CYS A 190 16.64 -11.59 -2.72
C CYS A 190 17.41 -12.36 -3.80
N GLU A 191 17.97 -11.66 -4.78
CA GLU A 191 18.83 -12.23 -5.83
C GLU A 191 20.02 -12.97 -5.23
N SER A 192 20.76 -12.35 -4.30
CA SER A 192 21.90 -12.96 -3.62
C SER A 192 21.51 -14.21 -2.82
N ILE A 193 20.38 -14.18 -2.10
CA ILE A 193 19.87 -15.32 -1.35
C ILE A 193 19.51 -16.48 -2.30
N VAL A 194 18.79 -16.20 -3.39
CA VAL A 194 18.41 -17.20 -4.39
C VAL A 194 19.65 -17.78 -5.07
N TRP A 195 20.63 -16.94 -5.43
CA TRP A 195 21.88 -17.39 -6.04
C TRP A 195 22.64 -18.33 -5.10
N ARG A 196 22.84 -17.97 -3.82
CA ARG A 196 23.52 -18.84 -2.84
C ARG A 196 22.78 -20.16 -2.58
N ALA A 197 21.46 -20.19 -2.77
CA ALA A 197 20.68 -21.41 -2.64
C ALA A 197 20.75 -22.33 -3.87
N PHE A 198 20.76 -21.75 -5.08
CA PHE A 198 20.58 -22.45 -6.36
C PHE A 198 21.70 -22.24 -7.39
N SER A 199 22.89 -21.75 -7.01
CA SER A 199 23.96 -21.51 -7.96
C SER A 199 24.48 -22.80 -8.61
N PRO A 200 24.51 -22.88 -9.95
CA PRO A 200 24.96 -24.06 -10.68
C PRO A 200 26.48 -24.11 -10.88
N THR A 201 27.20 -23.11 -10.39
CA THR A 201 28.65 -22.99 -10.48
C THR A 201 29.35 -24.06 -9.63
N THR A 202 30.45 -24.61 -10.16
CA THR A 202 31.27 -25.61 -9.46
C THR A 202 32.59 -25.00 -9.03
N VAL A 203 32.97 -25.21 -7.78
CA VAL A 203 34.27 -24.84 -7.22
C VAL A 203 35.05 -26.12 -6.94
N ASN A 204 36.32 -26.17 -7.36
CA ASN A 204 37.18 -27.31 -7.08
C ASN A 204 37.97 -27.05 -5.80
N THR A 205 37.60 -27.73 -4.73
CA THR A 205 38.13 -27.52 -3.38
C THR A 205 39.18 -28.59 -3.01
N GLY A 206 39.75 -29.25 -4.04
CA GLY A 206 40.80 -30.27 -3.92
C GLY A 206 40.27 -31.70 -3.71
N ARG A 207 38.97 -31.86 -3.41
CA ARG A 207 38.27 -33.15 -3.25
C ARG A 207 37.38 -33.53 -4.45
N GLY A 208 37.42 -32.72 -5.51
CA GLY A 208 36.57 -32.84 -6.70
C GLY A 208 35.73 -31.58 -6.95
N PRO A 209 35.00 -31.53 -8.08
CA PRO A 209 34.11 -30.43 -8.39
C PRO A 209 32.88 -30.47 -7.47
N GLU A 210 32.69 -29.40 -6.71
CA GLU A 210 31.60 -29.25 -5.77
C GLU A 210 30.71 -28.08 -6.21
N PHE A 211 29.40 -28.29 -6.29
CA PHE A 211 28.47 -27.20 -6.55
C PHE A 211 28.48 -26.19 -5.40
N GLU A 212 28.41 -24.90 -5.75
CA GLU A 212 28.35 -23.78 -4.82
C GLU A 212 26.97 -23.69 -4.15
N GLY A 213 25.88 -23.96 -4.89
CA GLY A 213 24.52 -23.79 -4.40
C GLY A 213 24.14 -24.86 -3.37
N ALA A 214 23.60 -24.44 -2.22
CA ALA A 214 23.28 -25.32 -1.10
C ALA A 214 22.34 -26.49 -1.49
N ILE A 215 21.30 -26.23 -2.28
CA ILE A 215 20.30 -27.24 -2.67
C ILE A 215 20.85 -28.15 -3.77
N ILE A 216 21.54 -27.58 -4.76
CA ILE A 216 22.12 -28.35 -5.86
C ILE A 216 23.23 -29.26 -5.34
N ALA A 217 24.07 -28.76 -4.42
CA ALA A 217 25.08 -29.55 -3.75
C ALA A 217 24.48 -30.68 -2.92
N LEU A 218 23.39 -30.44 -2.17
CA LEU A 218 22.68 -31.49 -1.43
C LEU A 218 22.20 -32.61 -2.37
N VAL A 219 21.52 -32.26 -3.46
CA VAL A 219 21.00 -33.24 -4.42
C VAL A 219 22.14 -33.98 -5.11
N HIS A 220 23.17 -33.28 -5.54
CA HIS A 220 24.33 -33.89 -6.19
C HIS A 220 25.06 -34.84 -5.23
N LEU A 221 25.45 -34.41 -4.04
CA LEU A 221 26.16 -35.25 -3.07
C LEU A 221 25.34 -36.49 -2.67
N LEU A 222 24.02 -36.37 -2.53
CA LEU A 222 23.15 -37.49 -2.19
C LEU A 222 23.04 -38.54 -3.32
N ILE A 223 23.18 -38.12 -4.58
CA ILE A 223 23.11 -38.99 -5.75
C ILE A 223 24.48 -39.62 -6.05
N THR A 224 25.58 -38.84 -6.00
CA THR A 224 26.89 -39.28 -6.47
C THR A 224 27.66 -40.09 -5.44
N TRP A 225 27.49 -39.82 -4.13
CA TRP A 225 28.28 -40.50 -3.09
C TRP A 225 27.60 -41.77 -2.57
N PRO A 226 28.33 -42.89 -2.45
CA PRO A 226 27.76 -44.17 -1.97
C PRO A 226 27.37 -44.12 -0.48
N ASN A 227 28.09 -43.35 0.33
CA ASN A 227 27.85 -43.20 1.77
C ASN A 227 26.87 -42.05 2.05
N LYS A 228 25.57 -42.36 2.08
CA LYS A 228 24.49 -41.37 2.28
C LYS A 228 24.62 -40.56 3.59
N GLN A 229 25.08 -41.18 4.66
CA GLN A 229 25.20 -40.51 5.96
C GLN A 229 26.35 -39.50 6.01
N LEU A 230 27.46 -39.79 5.34
CA LEU A 230 28.58 -38.87 5.18
C LEU A 230 28.20 -37.72 4.24
N ALA A 231 27.54 -38.03 3.12
CA ALA A 231 27.06 -37.04 2.16
C ALA A 231 26.07 -36.05 2.80
N LEU A 232 25.18 -36.54 3.67
CA LEU A 232 24.22 -35.68 4.37
C LEU A 232 24.92 -34.80 5.42
N ARG A 233 25.89 -35.33 6.18
CA ARG A 233 26.66 -34.51 7.12
C ARG A 233 27.45 -33.40 6.41
N GLU A 234 28.08 -33.73 5.28
CA GLU A 234 28.86 -32.78 4.49
C GLU A 234 27.97 -31.70 3.85
N ALA A 235 26.81 -32.08 3.31
CA ALA A 235 25.85 -31.12 2.73
C ALA A 235 25.24 -30.16 3.77
N PHE A 236 25.09 -30.60 5.03
CA PHE A 236 24.55 -29.77 6.11
C PHE A 236 25.59 -28.87 6.78
N TYR A 237 26.84 -29.32 6.94
CA TYR A 237 27.86 -28.64 7.76
C TYR A 237 29.11 -28.21 6.98
N ARG A 238 28.97 -27.84 5.71
CA ARG A 238 30.09 -27.31 4.93
C ARG A 238 30.53 -25.93 5.46
N GLN A 239 31.84 -25.75 5.64
CA GLN A 239 32.44 -24.50 6.17
C GLN A 239 32.79 -23.46 5.08
N ASN A 240 33.12 -23.91 3.87
CA ASN A 240 33.66 -23.03 2.82
C ASN A 240 32.63 -22.55 1.78
N LEU A 241 31.47 -23.21 1.67
CA LEU A 241 30.41 -22.87 0.70
C LEU A 241 29.05 -22.85 1.41
N PRO A 242 28.02 -22.19 0.83
CA PRO A 242 26.65 -22.27 1.30
C PRO A 242 26.20 -23.71 1.60
N ASN A 243 25.61 -23.91 2.78
CA ASN A 243 25.12 -25.21 3.23
C ASN A 243 23.60 -25.18 3.48
N VAL A 244 23.00 -26.35 3.66
CA VAL A 244 21.54 -26.49 3.88
C VAL A 244 21.12 -25.92 5.24
N MET A 245 21.99 -25.99 6.25
CA MET A 245 21.71 -25.44 7.58
C MET A 245 21.54 -23.92 7.55
N ASN A 246 22.38 -23.22 6.80
CA ASN A 246 22.33 -21.77 6.58
C ASN A 246 21.02 -21.37 5.90
N LEU A 247 20.53 -22.17 4.95
CA LEU A 247 19.22 -21.95 4.31
C LEU A 247 18.08 -22.09 5.31
N ILE A 248 18.10 -23.13 6.14
CA ILE A 248 17.09 -23.35 7.20
C ILE A 248 17.13 -22.20 8.21
N SER A 249 18.33 -21.78 8.64
CA SER A 249 18.53 -20.60 9.50
C SER A 249 17.89 -19.35 8.89
N THR A 250 18.09 -19.11 7.59
CA THR A 250 17.44 -17.97 6.88
C THR A 250 15.92 -18.05 6.92
N ILE A 251 15.33 -19.23 6.71
CA ILE A 251 13.86 -19.41 6.76
C ILE A 251 13.32 -19.16 8.18
N ILE A 252 14.03 -19.62 9.21
CA ILE A 252 13.66 -19.40 10.62
C ILE A 252 13.69 -17.91 10.94
N VAL A 253 14.80 -17.22 10.62
CA VAL A 253 14.95 -15.78 10.83
C VAL A 253 13.84 -15.02 10.09
N PHE A 254 13.60 -15.35 8.81
CA PHE A 254 12.52 -14.77 8.00
C PHE A 254 11.15 -14.89 8.69
N SER A 255 10.82 -16.08 9.20
CA SER A 255 9.54 -16.34 9.88
C SER A 255 9.40 -15.54 11.17
N VAL A 256 10.47 -15.46 11.97
CA VAL A 256 10.49 -14.70 13.23
C VAL A 256 10.33 -13.21 12.96
N VAL A 257 11.00 -12.68 11.94
CA VAL A 257 10.90 -11.26 11.58
C VAL A 257 9.48 -10.89 11.15
N ILE A 258 8.82 -11.72 10.32
CA ILE A 258 7.41 -11.50 9.93
C ILE A 258 6.50 -11.50 11.16
N TYR A 259 6.69 -12.45 12.07
CA TYR A 259 5.89 -12.54 13.29
C TYR A 259 6.02 -11.26 14.15
N LEU A 260 7.25 -10.78 14.36
CA LEU A 260 7.52 -9.56 15.13
C LEU A 260 7.03 -8.29 14.42
N GLN A 261 7.01 -8.28 13.08
CA GLN A 261 6.47 -7.17 12.29
C GLN A 261 4.96 -6.96 12.51
N GLY A 262 4.23 -8.03 12.87
CA GLY A 262 2.81 -7.96 13.19
C GLY A 262 2.48 -7.24 14.50
N PHE A 263 3.46 -7.02 15.38
CA PHE A 263 3.22 -6.42 16.69
C PHE A 263 2.93 -4.92 16.56
N ARG A 264 1.72 -4.53 16.99
CA ARG A 264 1.26 -3.14 17.00
C ARG A 264 0.42 -2.85 18.24
N VAL A 265 0.60 -1.65 18.78
CA VAL A 265 -0.21 -1.09 19.86
C VAL A 265 -1.26 -0.18 19.23
N GLU A 266 -2.53 -0.51 19.38
CA GLU A 266 -3.63 0.26 18.80
C GLU A 266 -4.15 1.31 19.80
N ILE A 267 -4.00 2.59 19.45
CA ILE A 267 -4.51 3.71 20.25
C ILE A 267 -5.89 4.12 19.71
N PRO A 268 -6.96 4.07 20.52
CA PRO A 268 -8.30 4.41 20.04
C PRO A 268 -8.45 5.92 19.84
N VAL A 269 -8.85 6.31 18.63
CA VAL A 269 -9.09 7.71 18.23
C VAL A 269 -10.53 7.90 17.75
N LYS A 270 -11.11 9.06 18.02
CA LYS A 270 -12.43 9.47 17.55
C LYS A 270 -12.33 10.82 16.85
N SER A 271 -13.16 11.04 15.83
CA SER A 271 -13.25 12.37 15.21
C SER A 271 -14.01 13.32 16.12
N SER A 272 -13.47 14.52 16.33
CA SER A 272 -14.18 15.64 16.96
C SER A 272 -15.11 16.37 15.98
N ARG A 273 -14.77 16.37 14.68
CA ARG A 273 -15.55 17.02 13.62
C ARG A 273 -16.79 16.22 13.22
N GLN A 274 -16.71 14.88 13.22
CA GLN A 274 -17.83 14.01 12.83
C GLN A 274 -18.19 13.05 13.98
N ARG A 275 -19.38 13.22 14.57
CA ARG A 275 -19.88 12.33 15.62
C ARG A 275 -20.10 10.92 15.07
N GLY A 276 -19.57 9.91 15.76
CA GLY A 276 -19.74 8.48 15.44
C GLY A 276 -18.56 7.83 14.71
N MET A 277 -17.64 8.61 14.14
CA MET A 277 -16.45 8.06 13.49
C MET A 277 -15.39 7.70 14.53
N ARG A 278 -15.23 6.39 14.78
CA ARG A 278 -14.17 5.80 15.61
C ARG A 278 -13.14 5.10 14.71
N GLY A 279 -11.88 5.18 15.08
CA GLY A 279 -10.78 4.45 14.45
C GLY A 279 -9.71 4.08 15.48
N SER A 280 -8.74 3.29 15.06
CA SER A 280 -7.53 3.05 15.84
C SER A 280 -6.32 3.59 15.09
N TYR A 281 -5.40 4.21 15.82
CA TYR A 281 -4.10 4.62 15.32
C TYR A 281 -3.05 3.57 15.76
N PRO A 282 -2.53 2.73 14.85
CA PRO A 282 -1.59 1.68 15.21
C PRO A 282 -0.16 2.24 15.31
N VAL A 283 0.47 2.05 16.47
CA VAL A 283 1.90 2.27 16.70
C VAL A 283 2.61 0.92 16.64
N ARG A 284 3.44 0.70 15.62
CA ARG A 284 4.15 -0.58 15.43
C ARG A 284 5.32 -0.72 16.38
N LEU A 285 5.69 -1.96 16.70
CA LEU A 285 6.94 -2.27 17.40
C LEU A 285 8.14 -1.69 16.65
N PHE A 286 8.22 -1.93 15.34
CA PHE A 286 9.24 -1.32 14.47
C PHE A 286 8.78 0.06 13.96
N TYR A 287 8.72 1.02 14.89
CA TYR A 287 8.18 2.36 14.63
C TYR A 287 8.96 3.11 13.54
N THR A 288 10.29 3.11 13.61
CA THR A 288 11.19 3.76 12.64
C THR A 288 11.48 2.89 11.40
N SER A 289 10.77 1.77 11.25
CA SER A 289 11.01 0.79 10.18
C SER A 289 12.48 0.36 10.11
N ASN A 290 13.14 0.48 8.96
CA ASN A 290 14.48 -0.08 8.70
C ASN A 290 15.60 0.96 8.74
N MET A 291 15.27 2.22 9.00
CA MET A 291 16.27 3.30 8.99
C MET A 291 17.41 3.09 10.00
N PRO A 292 17.16 2.63 11.25
CA PRO A 292 18.25 2.51 12.22
C PRO A 292 19.31 1.49 11.82
N ILE A 293 18.88 0.34 11.28
CA ILE A 293 19.78 -0.72 10.84
C ILE A 293 20.58 -0.30 9.60
N MET A 294 19.93 0.43 8.69
CA MET A 294 20.57 0.97 7.50
C MET A 294 21.63 2.03 7.87
N LEU A 295 21.33 2.94 8.81
CA LEU A 295 22.28 3.95 9.29
C LEU A 295 23.45 3.34 10.05
N GLN A 296 23.19 2.36 10.91
CA GLN A 296 24.25 1.64 11.63
C GLN A 296 25.18 0.93 10.66
N SER A 297 24.63 0.19 9.69
CA SER A 297 25.43 -0.58 8.74
C SER A 297 26.21 0.32 7.78
N ALA A 298 25.63 1.45 7.36
CA ALA A 298 26.33 2.48 6.59
C ALA A 298 27.49 3.09 7.39
N LEU A 299 27.30 3.38 8.68
CA LEU A 299 28.36 3.86 9.56
C LEU A 299 29.50 2.84 9.67
N SER A 300 29.19 1.57 9.96
CA SER A 300 30.22 0.52 10.05
C SER A 300 30.99 0.36 8.74
N SER A 301 30.28 0.36 7.60
CA SER A 301 30.91 0.22 6.29
C SER A 301 31.86 1.38 5.96
N ASN A 302 31.48 2.61 6.29
CA ASN A 302 32.34 3.79 6.10
C ASN A 302 33.57 3.74 7.02
N VAL A 303 33.41 3.29 8.25
CA VAL A 303 34.54 3.10 9.19
C VAL A 303 35.49 2.01 8.68
N PHE A 304 34.97 0.92 8.13
CA PHE A 304 35.76 -0.17 7.54
C PHE A 304 36.57 0.31 6.34
N LEU A 305 35.91 1.02 5.42
CA LEU A 305 36.56 1.60 4.24
C LEU A 305 37.67 2.58 4.63
N LEU A 306 37.39 3.49 5.57
CA LEU A 306 38.37 4.47 6.03
C LEU A 306 39.56 3.81 6.72
N SER A 307 39.30 2.79 7.56
CA SER A 307 40.35 2.01 8.20
C SER A 307 41.23 1.28 7.18
N GLN A 308 40.61 0.61 6.20
CA GLN A 308 41.34 -0.13 5.16
C GLN A 308 42.18 0.82 4.30
N ALA A 309 41.63 1.96 3.89
CA ALA A 309 42.35 2.96 3.12
C ALA A 309 43.53 3.56 3.89
N LEU A 310 43.36 3.78 5.19
CA LEU A 310 44.41 4.31 6.06
C LEU A 310 45.51 3.28 6.30
N TYR A 311 45.15 2.01 6.50
CA TYR A 311 46.08 0.89 6.66
C TYR A 311 46.91 0.65 5.40
N ASN A 312 46.29 0.69 4.22
CA ASN A 312 46.98 0.54 2.93
C ASN A 312 47.99 1.67 2.64
N LYS A 313 47.79 2.87 3.19
CA LYS A 313 48.70 4.01 2.99
C LYS A 313 49.79 4.12 4.07
N LEU A 314 49.47 3.79 5.31
CA LEU A 314 50.32 4.01 6.47
C LEU A 314 50.29 2.80 7.44
N PRO A 315 50.85 1.65 7.04
CA PRO A 315 50.76 0.42 7.84
C PRO A 315 51.52 0.49 9.18
N ASP A 316 52.57 1.30 9.27
CA ASP A 316 53.46 1.37 10.45
C ASP A 316 53.01 2.32 11.57
N ASN A 317 51.97 3.13 11.34
CA ASN A 317 51.52 4.09 12.33
C ASN A 317 50.74 3.42 13.48
N LEU A 318 51.12 3.70 14.73
CA LEU A 318 50.49 3.15 15.95
C LEU A 318 48.97 3.40 15.98
N LEU A 319 48.53 4.62 15.64
CA LEU A 319 47.12 5.00 15.57
C LEU A 319 46.34 4.21 14.52
N VAL A 320 46.98 3.90 13.39
CA VAL A 320 46.35 3.15 12.29
C VAL A 320 46.16 1.69 12.67
N ARG A 321 47.16 1.08 13.32
CA ARG A 321 47.06 -0.29 13.85
C ARG A 321 46.02 -0.42 14.97
N MET A 322 45.83 0.61 15.79
CA MET A 322 44.73 0.62 16.79
C MET A 322 43.35 0.69 16.13
N ILE A 323 43.20 1.43 15.03
CA ILE A 323 41.93 1.52 14.30
C ILE A 323 41.61 0.17 13.65
N GLY A 324 42.54 -0.44 12.92
CA GLY A 324 42.33 -1.75 12.31
C GLY A 324 43.52 -2.26 11.51
N VAL A 325 43.85 -3.54 11.70
CA VAL A 325 44.81 -4.30 10.89
C VAL A 325 44.04 -5.24 10.00
N TRP A 326 44.37 -5.25 8.71
CA TRP A 326 43.70 -6.03 7.67
C TRP A 326 44.61 -7.13 7.14
N GLU A 327 44.12 -8.37 7.12
CA GLU A 327 44.85 -9.54 6.63
C GLU A 327 44.03 -10.29 5.57
N ALA A 328 44.70 -10.91 4.60
CA ALA A 328 44.05 -11.70 3.57
C ALA A 328 43.67 -13.09 4.13
N ARG A 329 42.45 -13.55 3.84
CA ARG A 329 41.97 -14.87 4.29
C ARG A 329 42.59 -15.99 3.46
N GLU A 330 43.06 -17.06 4.12
CA GLU A 330 43.61 -18.25 3.44
C GLU A 330 42.62 -18.81 2.40
N GLY A 331 43.04 -18.82 1.12
CA GLY A 331 42.24 -19.34 0.00
C GLY A 331 41.33 -18.34 -0.73
N THR A 332 41.25 -17.07 -0.31
CA THR A 332 40.47 -16.02 -1.00
C THR A 332 41.24 -14.71 -1.08
N SER A 333 41.09 -13.95 -2.17
CA SER A 333 41.70 -12.60 -2.33
C SER A 333 41.03 -11.50 -1.47
N GLN A 334 40.16 -11.88 -0.53
CA GLN A 334 39.43 -10.94 0.34
C GLN A 334 40.21 -10.68 1.63
N VAL A 335 40.31 -9.40 1.99
CA VAL A 335 40.92 -8.90 3.23
C VAL A 335 39.86 -8.73 4.32
N MET A 336 40.13 -9.30 5.49
CA MET A 336 39.29 -9.18 6.69
C MET A 336 40.06 -8.48 7.81
N PRO A 337 39.37 -7.80 8.74
CA PRO A 337 40.04 -7.20 9.88
C PRO A 337 40.49 -8.29 10.85
N ALA A 338 41.79 -8.36 11.14
CA ALA A 338 42.37 -9.35 12.04
C ALA A 338 42.49 -8.83 13.49
N SER A 339 42.70 -7.52 13.67
CA SER A 339 42.79 -6.89 14.99
C SER A 339 42.48 -5.39 14.94
N GLY A 340 42.13 -4.80 16.09
CA GLY A 340 41.86 -3.36 16.25
C GLY A 340 40.40 -3.04 16.57
N LEU A 341 40.05 -1.75 16.57
CA LEU A 341 38.68 -1.29 16.84
C LEU A 341 37.67 -1.81 15.79
N VAL A 342 38.09 -1.85 14.53
CA VAL A 342 37.29 -2.37 13.42
C VAL A 342 37.00 -3.86 13.55
N TYR A 343 37.92 -4.64 14.15
CA TYR A 343 37.66 -6.04 14.47
C TYR A 343 36.44 -6.16 15.39
N TYR A 344 36.37 -5.41 16.50
CA TYR A 344 35.22 -5.44 17.42
C TYR A 344 33.89 -4.92 16.84
N MET A 345 33.94 -4.16 15.75
CA MET A 345 32.74 -3.70 15.03
C MET A 345 32.29 -4.68 13.95
N SER A 346 33.13 -5.65 13.58
CA SER A 346 32.80 -6.67 12.59
C SER A 346 32.02 -7.83 13.21
N PRO A 347 31.06 -8.43 12.48
CA PRO A 347 30.29 -9.56 12.99
C PRO A 347 31.15 -10.84 13.03
N PRO A 348 30.96 -11.72 14.04
CA PRO A 348 31.56 -13.04 14.04
C PRO A 348 31.00 -13.88 12.90
N LEU A 349 31.87 -14.64 12.22
CA LEU A 349 31.51 -15.38 11.00
C LEU A 349 30.72 -16.66 11.29
N ASN A 350 31.04 -17.32 12.40
CA ASN A 350 30.46 -18.61 12.79
C ASN A 350 30.20 -18.66 14.30
N ILE A 351 29.29 -19.56 14.70
CA ILE A 351 29.06 -19.89 16.12
C ILE A 351 30.35 -20.37 16.79
N SER A 352 31.20 -21.11 16.06
CA SER A 352 32.51 -21.54 16.55
C SER A 352 33.38 -20.37 16.97
N ASP A 353 33.46 -19.35 16.12
CA ASP A 353 34.32 -18.19 16.32
C ASP A 353 33.76 -17.31 17.44
N ALA A 354 32.43 -17.23 17.54
CA ALA A 354 31.75 -16.56 18.64
C ALA A 354 32.01 -17.20 20.02
N ILE A 355 32.17 -18.53 20.06
CA ILE A 355 32.48 -19.28 21.29
C ILE A 355 33.97 -19.15 21.65
N LEU A 356 34.85 -19.13 20.64
CA LEU A 356 36.29 -18.99 20.84
C LEU A 356 36.65 -17.62 21.42
N ASP A 357 36.04 -16.54 20.90
CA ASP A 357 36.24 -15.17 21.39
C ASP A 357 34.94 -14.56 21.96
N PRO A 358 34.55 -14.92 23.20
CA PRO A 358 33.31 -14.43 23.82
C PRO A 358 33.33 -12.92 24.07
N LEU A 359 34.52 -12.35 24.30
CA LEU A 359 34.69 -10.90 24.50
C LEU A 359 34.36 -10.11 23.23
N HIS A 360 34.84 -10.58 22.07
CA HIS A 360 34.57 -9.95 20.78
C HIS A 360 33.07 -9.95 20.49
N THR A 361 32.40 -11.10 20.66
CA THR A 361 30.96 -11.25 20.46
C THR A 361 30.15 -10.33 21.40
N ALA A 362 30.54 -10.23 22.67
CA ALA A 362 29.86 -9.38 23.64
C ALA A 362 29.98 -7.88 23.31
N ILE A 363 31.17 -7.42 22.89
CA ILE A 363 31.40 -6.03 22.49
C ILE A 363 30.62 -5.70 21.21
N PHE A 364 30.66 -6.59 20.21
CA PHE A 364 29.89 -6.43 18.97
C PHE A 364 28.38 -6.34 19.26
N ALA A 365 27.85 -7.24 20.10
CA ALA A 365 26.44 -7.22 20.47
C ALA A 365 26.04 -5.94 21.21
N ALA A 366 26.85 -5.47 22.16
CA ALA A 366 26.61 -4.23 22.89
C ALA A 366 26.64 -3.02 21.95
N TYR A 367 27.64 -2.94 21.06
CA TYR A 367 27.75 -1.90 20.04
C TYR A 367 26.51 -1.87 19.13
N MET A 368 26.11 -3.03 18.61
CA MET A 368 25.02 -3.14 17.66
C MET A 368 23.67 -2.76 18.28
N LEU A 369 23.36 -3.25 19.48
CA LEU A 369 22.12 -2.93 20.20
C LEU A 369 22.04 -1.45 20.57
N THR A 370 23.13 -0.89 21.11
CA THR A 370 23.17 0.52 21.53
C THR A 370 23.11 1.47 20.34
N ALA A 371 23.86 1.19 19.28
CA ALA A 371 23.83 1.99 18.06
C ALA A 371 22.44 1.99 17.41
N CYS A 372 21.80 0.82 17.26
CA CYS A 372 20.46 0.73 16.68
C CYS A 372 19.40 1.45 17.53
N ALA A 373 19.45 1.32 18.86
CA ALA A 373 18.53 2.01 19.76
C ALA A 373 18.73 3.54 19.72
N ALA A 374 19.99 3.99 19.72
CA ALA A 374 20.34 5.42 19.66
C ALA A 374 19.90 6.04 18.33
N PHE A 375 20.22 5.40 17.20
CA PHE A 375 19.81 5.89 15.87
C PHE A 375 18.30 5.87 15.69
N SER A 376 17.60 4.88 16.23
CA SER A 376 16.13 4.89 16.20
C SER A 376 15.55 6.08 16.95
N LYS A 377 16.11 6.43 18.11
CA LYS A 377 15.64 7.55 18.92
C LYS A 377 15.98 8.90 18.30
N THR A 378 17.13 9.08 17.68
CA THR A 378 17.45 10.32 16.97
C THR A 378 16.64 10.46 15.69
N TRP A 379 16.36 9.33 15.02
CA TRP A 379 15.59 9.33 13.77
C TRP A 379 14.14 9.77 13.94
N ILE A 380 13.48 9.47 15.06
CA ILE A 380 12.09 9.94 15.29
C ILE A 380 11.99 11.47 15.36
N GLU A 381 13.05 12.16 15.79
CA GLU A 381 13.11 13.62 15.84
C GLU A 381 13.34 14.20 14.44
N VAL A 382 14.26 13.62 13.67
CA VAL A 382 14.59 14.08 12.30
C VAL A 382 13.46 13.79 11.30
N SER A 383 12.76 12.67 11.46
CA SER A 383 11.70 12.24 10.53
C SER A 383 10.37 12.97 10.70
N GLY A 384 10.24 13.87 11.70
CA GLY A 384 8.96 14.51 12.03
C GLY A 384 7.91 13.52 12.54
N SER A 385 8.32 12.34 13.00
CA SER A 385 7.45 11.32 13.61
C SER A 385 7.52 11.36 15.15
N SER A 386 7.99 12.48 15.69
CA SER A 386 8.07 12.70 17.12
C SER A 386 6.68 12.69 17.76
N PRO A 387 6.56 12.38 19.05
CA PRO A 387 5.26 12.40 19.74
C PRO A 387 4.54 13.75 19.64
N ARG A 388 5.30 14.85 19.50
CA ARG A 388 4.76 16.20 19.38
C ARG A 388 4.18 16.44 17.99
N ASP A 389 4.88 16.01 16.95
CA ASP A 389 4.46 16.19 15.56
C ASP A 389 3.26 15.31 15.23
N VAL A 390 3.26 14.05 15.69
CA VAL A 390 2.11 13.15 15.54
C VAL A 390 0.89 13.68 16.29
N ALA A 391 1.07 14.21 17.51
CA ALA A 391 -0.03 14.82 18.24
C ALA A 391 -0.60 16.06 17.52
N LYS A 392 0.27 16.90 16.94
CA LYS A 392 -0.14 18.05 16.13
C LYS A 392 -0.90 17.59 14.87
N GLN A 393 -0.38 16.59 14.16
CA GLN A 393 -1.02 16.04 12.97
C GLN A 393 -2.43 15.47 13.25
N LEU A 394 -2.57 14.69 14.33
CA LEU A 394 -3.88 14.16 14.74
C LEU A 394 -4.85 15.29 15.12
N LYS A 395 -4.36 16.34 15.80
CA LYS A 395 -5.16 17.51 16.16
C LYS A 395 -5.62 18.28 14.92
N ASP A 396 -4.75 18.50 13.94
CA ASP A 396 -5.07 19.20 12.69
C ASP A 396 -6.10 18.44 11.85
N GLN A 397 -6.08 17.10 11.91
CA GLN A 397 -7.09 16.21 11.33
C GLN A 397 -8.41 16.19 12.11
N GLY A 398 -8.48 16.81 13.29
CA GLY A 398 -9.65 16.77 14.18
C GLY A 398 -9.89 15.39 14.80
N LEU A 399 -8.82 14.64 15.07
CA LEU A 399 -8.85 13.38 15.80
C LEU A 399 -8.46 13.62 17.26
N VAL A 400 -9.23 13.05 18.17
CA VAL A 400 -9.01 13.13 19.62
C VAL A 400 -9.02 11.70 20.17
N MET A 401 -8.18 11.43 21.16
CA MET A 401 -8.15 10.12 21.82
C MET A 401 -9.49 9.81 22.51
N ALA A 402 -9.97 8.57 22.39
CA ALA A 402 -11.19 8.16 23.08
C ALA A 402 -10.96 8.13 24.62
N GLY A 403 -11.88 8.71 25.40
CA GLY A 403 -11.81 8.71 26.86
C GLY A 403 -10.88 9.75 27.50
N HIS A 404 -10.10 10.49 26.71
CA HIS A 404 -9.08 11.43 27.19
C HIS A 404 -9.38 12.86 26.68
N ARG A 405 -8.96 13.89 27.44
CA ARG A 405 -8.97 15.29 26.99
C ARG A 405 -7.84 15.53 25.99
N ASP A 406 -7.95 16.59 25.19
CA ASP A 406 -6.97 16.92 24.13
C ASP A 406 -5.52 17.01 24.64
N GLU A 407 -5.30 17.55 25.85
CA GLU A 407 -3.96 17.63 26.46
C GLU A 407 -3.37 16.27 26.85
N SER A 408 -4.21 15.29 27.18
CA SER A 408 -3.75 13.93 27.54
C SER A 408 -3.29 13.11 26.34
N MET A 409 -3.65 13.48 25.10
CA MET A 409 -3.23 12.75 23.90
C MET A 409 -1.71 12.77 23.72
N TYR A 410 -1.07 13.93 23.91
CA TYR A 410 0.38 14.06 23.83
C TYR A 410 1.09 13.25 24.93
N ARG A 411 0.52 13.20 26.14
CA ARG A 411 1.12 12.47 27.27
C ARG A 411 1.18 10.97 27.00
N GLU A 412 0.12 10.39 26.44
CA GLU A 412 0.11 8.97 26.06
C GLU A 412 1.03 8.68 24.87
N LEU A 413 1.02 9.52 23.83
CA LEU A 413 1.94 9.37 22.69
C LEU A 413 3.41 9.48 23.12
N LYS A 414 3.73 10.39 24.05
CA LYS A 414 5.07 10.54 24.64
C LYS A 414 5.50 9.32 25.45
N ARG A 415 4.56 8.54 25.99
CA ARG A 415 4.85 7.29 26.69
C ARG A 415 5.08 6.14 25.72
N VAL A 416 4.27 6.02 24.67
CA VAL A 416 4.29 4.86 23.76
C VAL A 416 5.38 4.98 22.69
N ILE A 417 5.49 6.11 22.00
CA ILE A 417 6.34 6.25 20.81
C ILE A 417 7.84 6.10 21.13
N PRO A 418 8.42 6.81 22.12
CA PRO A 418 9.86 6.68 22.41
C PRO A 418 10.24 5.29 22.89
N THR A 419 9.38 4.63 23.67
CA THR A 419 9.58 3.25 24.11
C THR A 419 9.51 2.30 22.94
N ALA A 420 8.53 2.44 22.04
CA ALA A 420 8.43 1.64 20.82
C ALA A 420 9.64 1.85 19.90
N ALA A 421 10.11 3.09 19.73
CA ALA A 421 11.26 3.40 18.88
C ALA A 421 12.57 2.81 19.44
N ALA A 422 12.87 3.01 20.73
CA ALA A 422 14.09 2.51 21.34
C ALA A 422 14.10 0.97 21.43
N PHE A 423 12.99 0.38 21.88
CA PHE A 423 12.86 -1.07 22.00
C PHE A 423 12.81 -1.74 20.61
N GLY A 424 12.08 -1.17 19.66
CA GLY A 424 12.06 -1.63 18.27
C GLY A 424 13.45 -1.60 17.62
N GLY A 425 14.21 -0.52 17.80
CA GLY A 425 15.60 -0.42 17.32
C GLY A 425 16.52 -1.47 17.94
N ALA A 426 16.42 -1.69 19.25
CA ALA A 426 17.17 -2.74 19.94
C ALA A 426 16.78 -4.15 19.45
N CYS A 427 15.49 -4.43 19.27
CA CYS A 427 15.01 -5.70 18.74
C CYS A 427 15.53 -5.98 17.32
N ILE A 428 15.56 -4.96 16.44
CA ILE A 428 16.14 -5.11 15.09
C ILE A 428 17.63 -5.45 15.19
N GLY A 429 18.38 -4.76 16.06
CA GLY A 429 19.79 -5.08 16.31
C GLY A 429 20.00 -6.51 16.81
N ALA A 430 19.17 -6.95 17.76
CA ALA A 430 19.21 -8.32 18.31
C ALA A 430 18.93 -9.38 17.24
N LEU A 431 17.95 -9.15 16.38
CA LEU A 431 17.62 -10.04 15.26
C LEU A 431 18.76 -10.12 14.25
N SER A 432 19.45 -9.01 13.97
CA SER A 432 20.61 -9.00 13.08
C SER A 432 21.73 -9.86 13.64
N ILE A 433 22.10 -9.65 14.91
CA ILE A 433 23.13 -10.44 15.59
C ILE A 433 22.77 -11.93 15.56
N THR A 434 21.51 -12.26 15.88
CA THR A 434 21.06 -13.66 15.89
C THR A 434 21.16 -14.29 14.50
N SER A 435 20.80 -13.54 13.45
CA SER A 435 20.89 -14.01 12.07
C SER A 435 22.33 -14.19 11.60
N ASP A 436 23.23 -13.27 11.97
CA ASP A 436 24.65 -13.37 11.65
C ASP A 436 25.29 -14.56 12.39
N LEU A 437 24.97 -14.75 13.67
CA LEU A 437 25.43 -15.90 14.46
C LEU A 437 24.91 -17.24 13.95
N MET A 438 23.65 -17.31 13.49
CA MET A 438 23.06 -18.54 12.94
C MET A 438 23.62 -18.92 11.56
N GLY A 439 24.48 -18.09 10.96
CA GLY A 439 25.09 -18.35 9.66
C GLY A 439 24.09 -18.24 8.50
N ALA A 440 23.11 -17.34 8.57
CA ALA A 440 22.15 -17.17 7.49
C ALA A 440 22.83 -16.89 6.13
N LEU A 441 22.23 -17.34 5.02
CA LEU A 441 22.81 -17.23 3.67
C LEU A 441 23.08 -15.77 3.21
N GLY A 442 22.42 -14.78 3.80
CA GLY A 442 22.72 -13.36 3.64
C GLY A 442 23.09 -12.74 4.98
N SER A 443 23.60 -11.49 4.98
CA SER A 443 23.78 -10.79 6.26
C SER A 443 22.44 -10.63 6.96
N GLY A 444 22.45 -10.69 8.30
CA GLY A 444 21.28 -10.43 9.11
C GLY A 444 20.65 -9.07 8.80
N THR A 445 21.50 -8.06 8.57
CA THR A 445 21.06 -6.73 8.14
C THR A 445 20.29 -6.76 6.82
N GLY A 446 20.78 -7.48 5.82
CA GLY A 446 20.15 -7.59 4.51
C GLY A 446 18.80 -8.30 4.57
N ILE A 447 18.75 -9.47 5.21
CA ILE A 447 17.51 -10.26 5.34
C ILE A 447 16.43 -9.42 6.04
N LEU A 448 16.78 -8.77 7.15
CA LEU A 448 15.86 -7.90 7.88
C LEU A 448 15.28 -6.81 6.99
N MET A 449 16.12 -6.09 6.23
CA MET A 449 15.68 -5.04 5.31
C MET A 449 14.75 -5.57 4.22
N ALA A 450 15.08 -6.71 3.60
CA ALA A 450 14.25 -7.30 2.57
C ALA A 450 12.85 -7.67 3.09
N VAL A 451 12.76 -8.36 4.24
CA VAL A 451 11.48 -8.79 4.82
C VAL A 451 10.57 -7.59 5.12
N THR A 452 11.12 -6.59 5.80
CA THR A 452 10.39 -5.40 6.23
C THR A 452 9.96 -4.53 5.05
N ILE A 453 10.78 -4.40 4.00
CA ILE A 453 10.40 -3.70 2.76
C ILE A 453 9.24 -4.43 2.09
N ILE A 454 9.38 -5.74 1.87
CA ILE A 454 8.34 -6.56 1.22
C ILE A 454 7.04 -6.53 2.03
N TYR A 455 7.12 -6.62 3.36
CA TYR A 455 5.94 -6.51 4.23
C TYR A 455 5.29 -5.13 4.13
N GLY A 456 6.09 -4.06 4.06
CA GLY A 456 5.59 -2.70 3.83
C GLY A 456 4.82 -2.58 2.51
N TYR A 457 5.37 -3.14 1.43
CA TYR A 457 4.70 -3.21 0.13
C TYR A 457 3.42 -4.04 0.18
N PHE A 458 3.44 -5.19 0.85
CA PHE A 458 2.26 -6.03 1.06
C PHE A 458 1.15 -5.27 1.79
N GLU A 459 1.48 -4.50 2.82
CA GLU A 459 0.47 -3.74 3.56
C GLU A 459 -0.10 -2.57 2.74
N ILE A 460 0.72 -1.88 1.95
CA ILE A 460 0.24 -0.85 1.01
C ILE A 460 -0.70 -1.51 0.00
N ALA A 461 -0.31 -2.64 -0.57
CA ALA A 461 -1.12 -3.42 -1.48
C ALA A 461 -2.40 -3.96 -0.82
N ALA A 462 -2.40 -4.31 0.47
CA ALA A 462 -3.57 -4.76 1.20
C ALA A 462 -4.52 -3.60 1.57
N LYS A 463 -3.98 -2.40 1.82
CA LYS A 463 -4.79 -1.20 2.11
C LYS A 463 -5.42 -0.60 0.85
N GLU A 464 -4.71 -0.65 -0.26
CA GLU A 464 -5.14 -0.08 -1.55
C GLU A 464 -5.84 -1.10 -2.45
N GLY A 465 -5.31 -2.32 -2.51
CA GLY A 465 -5.86 -3.44 -3.25
C GLY A 465 -6.81 -4.28 -2.40
N ASP A 466 -7.78 -4.89 -3.07
CA ASP A 466 -8.84 -5.73 -2.52
C ASP A 466 -8.33 -7.11 -2.02
N ILE A 467 -7.10 -7.15 -1.47
CA ILE A 467 -6.42 -8.40 -1.10
C ILE A 467 -6.78 -8.84 0.32
N SER A 468 -7.20 -7.91 1.19
CA SER A 468 -7.45 -8.21 2.60
C SER A 468 -8.92 -8.39 2.99
N GLY A 469 -9.87 -8.48 2.05
CA GLY A 469 -11.28 -8.81 2.31
C GLY A 469 -11.98 -8.00 3.43
N LEU A 470 -11.41 -6.86 3.83
CA LEU A 470 -11.75 -6.11 5.06
C LEU A 470 -12.02 -4.63 4.78
N LYS A 471 -12.47 -4.31 3.57
CA LYS A 471 -13.35 -3.16 3.39
C LYS A 471 -14.76 -3.70 3.19
N VAL A 472 -15.72 -3.04 3.83
CA VAL A 472 -17.13 -3.16 3.47
C VAL A 472 -17.21 -2.96 1.96
N ASP A 473 -17.37 -4.05 1.22
CA ASP A 473 -17.36 -4.10 -0.23
C ASP A 473 -18.24 -2.97 -0.76
N ARG A 474 -17.61 -1.95 -1.32
CA ARG A 474 -18.30 -1.02 -2.20
C ARG A 474 -18.51 -1.79 -3.49
N LEU A 475 -19.61 -2.55 -3.56
CA LEU A 475 -20.17 -3.01 -4.83
C LEU A 475 -20.53 -1.75 -5.62
N GLY A 476 -19.61 -1.37 -6.49
CA GLY A 476 -19.77 -0.29 -7.45
C GLY A 476 -19.94 -0.92 -8.82
N TYR A 477 -21.12 -0.78 -9.41
CA TYR A 477 -21.29 -1.17 -10.81
C TYR A 477 -20.77 -0.05 -11.70
N ARG A 478 -20.12 -0.43 -12.81
CA ARG A 478 -19.80 0.48 -13.90
C ARG A 478 -20.99 0.46 -14.85
N GLN A 479 -21.68 1.59 -14.99
CA GLN A 479 -22.79 1.71 -15.94
C GLN A 479 -22.33 1.51 -17.39
N CYS A 480 -23.27 1.13 -18.26
CA CYS A 480 -23.11 1.30 -19.70
C CYS A 480 -22.86 2.78 -20.00
N PRO A 481 -22.04 3.12 -21.00
CA PRO A 481 -21.71 4.51 -21.27
C PRO A 481 -22.98 5.33 -21.55
N GLN A 482 -23.28 6.29 -20.68
CA GLN A 482 -24.29 7.32 -20.90
C GLN A 482 -23.58 8.63 -21.29
N LEU A 483 -24.34 9.68 -21.65
CA LEU A 483 -23.90 10.99 -22.17
C LEU A 483 -22.37 11.18 -22.26
N ASP A 484 -21.86 11.27 -23.50
CA ASP A 484 -20.42 11.38 -23.84
C ASP A 484 -19.57 10.14 -23.53
N ASN A 485 -20.14 8.94 -23.56
CA ASN A 485 -19.42 7.67 -23.41
C ASN A 485 -18.70 7.52 -22.06
N ASN A 486 -19.16 8.25 -21.04
CA ASN A 486 -18.59 8.27 -19.70
C ASN A 486 -19.21 7.17 -18.82
N ARG A 487 -18.39 6.60 -17.92
CA ARG A 487 -18.82 5.58 -16.96
C ARG A 487 -18.82 6.16 -15.55
N TYR A 488 -19.97 6.10 -14.89
CA TYR A 488 -20.13 6.52 -13.50
C TYR A 488 -20.14 5.32 -12.55
N HIS A 489 -19.63 5.53 -11.34
CA HIS A 489 -19.68 4.56 -10.26
C HIS A 489 -20.97 4.76 -9.46
N ASP A 490 -21.86 3.78 -9.49
CA ASP A 490 -23.06 3.78 -8.63
C ASP A 490 -22.84 2.93 -7.37
N ALA A 491 -23.12 3.51 -6.21
CA ALA A 491 -22.72 2.95 -4.93
C ALA A 491 -23.86 2.17 -4.26
N GLN A 492 -23.71 0.85 -4.12
CA GLN A 492 -24.75 0.00 -3.52
C GLN A 492 -24.54 -0.26 -2.02
N GLY A 493 -25.63 -0.55 -1.32
CA GLY A 493 -25.61 -0.99 0.08
C GLY A 493 -25.68 -2.51 0.20
N LYS A 494 -24.65 -3.13 0.81
CA LYS A 494 -24.60 -4.57 1.13
C LYS A 494 -24.88 -4.79 2.62
N THR A 495 -26.14 -4.65 3.01
CA THR A 495 -26.64 -4.86 4.38
C THR A 495 -28.14 -5.19 4.33
N LEU A 496 -28.72 -5.65 5.44
CA LEU A 496 -30.19 -5.66 5.56
C LEU A 496 -30.73 -4.24 5.36
N GLY A 497 -31.76 -4.12 4.52
CA GLY A 497 -32.28 -2.83 4.03
C GLY A 497 -31.58 -2.29 2.77
N GLY A 498 -30.49 -2.91 2.32
CA GLY A 498 -29.80 -2.59 1.07
C GLY A 498 -29.40 -1.12 0.96
N SER A 499 -29.59 -0.55 -0.23
CA SER A 499 -29.22 0.85 -0.50
C SER A 499 -30.04 1.88 0.30
N SER A 500 -31.22 1.53 0.82
CA SER A 500 -32.00 2.44 1.69
C SER A 500 -31.33 2.71 3.04
N ALA A 501 -30.50 1.77 3.53
CA ALA A 501 -29.73 1.95 4.76
C ALA A 501 -28.57 2.95 4.58
N ARG A 502 -28.13 3.17 3.33
CA ARG A 502 -26.96 3.99 2.99
C ARG A 502 -27.30 5.32 2.29
N ASN A 503 -28.41 5.39 1.56
CA ASN A 503 -28.76 6.54 0.73
C ASN A 503 -28.92 7.86 1.53
N GLN A 504 -29.18 8.97 0.84
CA GLN A 504 -29.41 10.27 1.48
C GLN A 504 -30.81 10.44 2.12
N MET A 505 -31.59 9.36 2.25
CA MET A 505 -32.98 9.34 2.77
C MET A 505 -33.99 10.10 1.93
N LEU A 506 -33.62 10.65 0.76
CA LEU A 506 -34.53 11.39 -0.10
C LEU A 506 -35.73 10.51 -0.49
N TYR A 507 -36.95 11.02 -0.31
CA TYR A 507 -38.17 10.35 -0.76
C TYR A 507 -38.81 11.15 -1.89
N GLN A 508 -38.87 10.54 -3.07
CA GLN A 508 -39.51 11.10 -4.27
C GLN A 508 -40.14 9.98 -5.08
N ARG A 509 -41.12 10.32 -5.92
CA ARG A 509 -41.76 9.36 -6.85
C ARG A 509 -41.46 9.74 -8.29
N GLY A 510 -41.59 8.78 -9.21
CA GLY A 510 -41.46 9.07 -10.64
C GLY A 510 -42.56 10.04 -11.12
N SER A 511 -42.36 10.64 -12.29
CA SER A 511 -43.35 11.55 -12.86
C SER A 511 -44.54 10.80 -13.44
N LYS A 512 -45.73 11.44 -13.46
CA LYS A 512 -46.95 10.86 -14.04
C LYS A 512 -46.72 10.38 -15.47
N GLY A 513 -46.10 11.25 -16.28
CA GLY A 513 -45.79 10.95 -17.69
C GLY A 513 -44.87 9.75 -17.88
N SER A 514 -43.94 9.48 -16.95
CA SER A 514 -43.10 8.28 -17.04
C SER A 514 -43.90 7.00 -16.81
N TYR A 515 -44.81 6.99 -15.85
CA TYR A 515 -45.68 5.84 -15.58
C TYR A 515 -46.71 5.63 -16.69
N ASP A 516 -47.33 6.70 -17.21
CA ASP A 516 -48.28 6.61 -18.31
C ASP A 516 -47.60 6.16 -19.61
N LEU A 517 -46.36 6.61 -19.86
CA LEU A 517 -45.55 6.11 -20.97
C LEU A 517 -45.21 4.63 -20.80
N TRP A 518 -44.93 4.18 -19.57
CA TRP A 518 -44.64 2.79 -19.27
C TRP A 518 -45.86 1.90 -19.51
N ALA A 519 -47.03 2.32 -19.02
CA ALA A 519 -48.31 1.68 -19.27
C ALA A 519 -48.60 1.55 -20.77
N LYS A 520 -48.42 2.65 -21.53
CA LYS A 520 -48.61 2.66 -22.98
C LYS A 520 -47.64 1.73 -23.72
N LYS A 521 -46.37 1.67 -23.29
CA LYS A 521 -45.36 0.81 -23.93
C LYS A 521 -45.59 -0.68 -23.67
N ILE A 522 -46.07 -1.05 -22.48
CA ILE A 522 -46.39 -2.44 -22.13
C ILE A 522 -47.76 -2.84 -22.66
N GLY A 523 -48.67 -1.88 -22.84
CA GLY A 523 -50.08 -2.14 -23.13
C GLY A 523 -50.87 -2.58 -21.88
N ASP A 524 -50.43 -2.15 -20.69
CA ASP A 524 -51.06 -2.49 -19.41
C ASP A 524 -51.32 -1.23 -18.57
N GLU A 525 -52.61 -0.88 -18.45
CA GLU A 525 -53.09 0.29 -17.71
C GLU A 525 -52.85 0.18 -16.20
N ALA A 526 -52.56 -1.02 -15.65
CA ALA A 526 -52.23 -1.18 -14.24
C ALA A 526 -50.99 -0.36 -13.82
N PHE A 527 -50.09 -0.07 -14.78
CA PHE A 527 -48.90 0.76 -14.56
C PHE A 527 -49.14 2.26 -14.72
N SER A 528 -50.35 2.70 -15.11
CA SER A 528 -50.67 4.13 -15.23
C SER A 528 -50.60 4.81 -13.87
N TRP A 529 -50.32 6.13 -13.86
CA TRP A 529 -50.14 6.87 -12.62
C TRP A 529 -51.33 6.73 -11.67
N ASN A 530 -52.54 6.83 -12.21
CA ASN A 530 -53.78 6.79 -11.42
C ASN A 530 -54.00 5.43 -10.75
N ASN A 531 -53.57 4.34 -11.39
CA ASN A 531 -53.73 2.98 -10.87
C ASN A 531 -52.61 2.61 -9.89
N ILE A 532 -51.39 3.13 -10.08
CA ILE A 532 -50.25 2.83 -9.21
C ILE A 532 -50.19 3.71 -7.96
N LEU A 533 -50.72 4.95 -8.02
CA LEU A 533 -50.70 5.91 -6.91
C LEU A 533 -51.32 5.35 -5.61
N PRO A 534 -52.46 4.64 -5.62
CA PRO A 534 -52.99 4.01 -4.41
C PRO A 534 -52.01 3.05 -3.72
N PHE A 535 -51.17 2.33 -4.49
CA PHE A 535 -50.14 1.46 -3.93
C PHE A 535 -49.01 2.27 -3.28
N PHE A 536 -48.59 3.36 -3.93
CA PHE A 536 -47.60 4.26 -3.35
C PHE A 536 -48.09 4.98 -2.09
N GLN A 537 -49.39 5.25 -1.98
CA GLN A 537 -49.99 5.88 -0.81
C GLN A 537 -50.07 4.95 0.41
N ARG A 538 -50.15 3.62 0.21
CA ARG A 538 -50.26 2.64 1.30
C ARG A 538 -48.98 2.46 2.12
N SER A 539 -47.82 2.70 1.54
CA SER A 539 -46.52 2.42 2.18
C SER A 539 -46.09 3.47 3.22
N PRO A 540 -46.14 4.78 2.95
CA PRO A 540 -45.64 5.79 3.87
C PRO A 540 -46.67 6.23 4.93
N ARG A 541 -46.20 6.45 6.15
CA ARG A 541 -46.82 7.32 7.15
C ARG A 541 -46.16 8.69 7.03
N PHE A 542 -46.93 9.67 6.58
CA PHE A 542 -46.43 11.00 6.31
C PHE A 542 -46.62 11.93 7.52
N THR A 543 -45.55 12.60 7.93
CA THR A 543 -45.60 13.65 8.95
C THR A 543 -45.35 15.02 8.30
N PRO A 544 -46.31 15.96 8.38
CA PRO A 544 -46.20 17.26 7.72
C PRO A 544 -45.09 18.13 8.34
N PRO A 545 -44.54 19.10 7.58
CA PRO A 545 -43.55 20.03 8.08
C PRO A 545 -44.12 20.91 9.20
N ASN A 546 -43.31 21.15 10.24
CA ASN A 546 -43.70 22.02 11.33
C ASN A 546 -43.20 23.45 11.12
N ALA A 547 -44.11 24.34 10.69
CA ALA A 547 -43.80 25.74 10.40
C ALA A 547 -43.19 26.51 11.58
N ARG A 548 -43.49 26.12 12.83
CA ARG A 548 -42.92 26.75 14.03
C ARG A 548 -41.43 26.46 14.18
N LEU A 549 -41.00 25.27 13.79
CA LEU A 549 -39.61 24.83 13.92
C LEU A 549 -38.72 25.32 12.77
N THR A 550 -39.30 25.48 11.57
CA THR A 550 -38.59 25.96 10.37
C THR A 550 -38.48 27.48 10.28
N GLY A 551 -39.21 28.23 11.13
CA GLY A 551 -39.25 29.70 11.13
C GLY A 551 -40.29 30.31 10.19
N GLY A 552 -41.22 29.52 9.65
CA GLY A 552 -42.33 30.00 8.81
C GLY A 552 -41.94 30.50 7.42
N GLY A 553 -42.93 30.97 6.65
CA GLY A 553 -42.73 31.58 5.33
C GLY A 553 -42.00 30.68 4.31
N ASN A 554 -41.05 31.25 3.56
CA ASN A 554 -40.28 30.56 2.52
C ASN A 554 -39.37 29.43 3.03
N ARG A 555 -39.22 29.31 4.35
CA ARG A 555 -38.45 28.24 5.00
C ARG A 555 -39.27 26.96 5.20
N THR A 556 -40.59 27.01 5.01
CA THR A 556 -41.47 25.84 5.17
C THR A 556 -41.71 25.16 3.83
N ALA A 557 -41.70 23.83 3.84
CA ALA A 557 -41.96 23.03 2.66
C ALA A 557 -43.43 23.09 2.24
N HIS A 558 -43.67 23.26 0.93
CA HIS A 558 -44.98 23.04 0.33
C HIS A 558 -45.12 21.56 -0.01
N TYR A 559 -46.32 21.01 0.18
CA TYR A 559 -46.61 19.62 -0.09
C TYR A 559 -48.09 19.44 -0.42
N ASN A 560 -48.37 18.49 -1.30
CA ASN A 560 -49.73 18.05 -1.59
C ASN A 560 -50.11 16.88 -0.66
N ALA A 561 -51.05 17.12 0.26
CA ALA A 561 -51.50 16.11 1.22
C ALA A 561 -52.15 14.88 0.55
N THR A 562 -52.76 15.06 -0.63
CA THR A 562 -53.41 13.95 -1.37
C THR A 562 -52.40 12.93 -1.92
N ALA A 563 -51.10 13.26 -1.94
CA ALA A 563 -50.06 12.31 -2.34
C ALA A 563 -49.83 11.19 -1.29
N PHE A 564 -50.39 11.31 -0.08
CA PHE A 564 -50.18 10.37 1.02
C PHE A 564 -51.51 9.85 1.56
N SER A 565 -51.54 8.60 2.06
CA SER A 565 -52.73 8.06 2.73
C SER A 565 -52.84 8.57 4.16
N ALA A 566 -54.06 8.87 4.61
CA ALA A 566 -54.36 9.20 6.01
C ALA A 566 -54.18 8.00 6.96
N SER A 567 -54.42 6.76 6.50
CA SER A 567 -54.23 5.55 7.31
C SER A 567 -52.75 5.24 7.56
N GLY A 568 -51.88 5.65 6.62
CA GLY A 568 -50.44 5.47 6.63
C GLY A 568 -49.98 4.00 6.59
N GLY A 569 -48.74 3.79 6.18
CA GLY A 569 -48.05 2.50 6.31
C GLY A 569 -46.93 2.53 7.36
N PRO A 570 -46.05 1.53 7.38
CA PRO A 570 -44.94 1.50 8.35
C PRO A 570 -43.82 2.50 8.03
N LEU A 571 -43.65 2.91 6.76
CA LEU A 571 -42.53 3.75 6.33
C LEU A 571 -42.69 5.20 6.78
N GLN A 572 -41.83 5.67 7.68
CA GLN A 572 -41.85 7.06 8.13
C GLN A 572 -41.29 7.98 7.05
N VAL A 573 -42.10 8.95 6.61
CA VAL A 573 -41.70 9.99 5.66
C VAL A 573 -42.02 11.35 6.25
N SER A 574 -41.02 12.21 6.40
CA SER A 574 -41.21 13.52 7.01
C SER A 574 -40.27 14.58 6.46
N TYR A 575 -40.59 15.84 6.69
CA TYR A 575 -39.72 16.97 6.36
C TYR A 575 -38.77 17.30 7.53
N PRO A 576 -37.55 17.79 7.26
CA PRO A 576 -36.60 18.16 8.30
C PRO A 576 -37.11 19.38 9.08
N ASN A 577 -36.87 19.39 10.39
CA ASN A 577 -37.25 20.50 11.26
C ASN A 577 -36.31 21.70 11.17
N TYR A 578 -35.13 21.50 10.57
CA TYR A 578 -34.13 22.53 10.38
C TYR A 578 -33.90 22.74 8.89
N VAL A 579 -33.86 24.00 8.50
CA VAL A 579 -33.58 24.45 7.14
C VAL A 579 -32.39 25.39 7.22
N THR A 580 -31.39 25.16 6.38
CA THR A 580 -30.22 26.03 6.29
C THR A 580 -30.60 27.37 5.67
N ASP A 581 -29.93 28.45 6.10
CA ASP A 581 -30.24 29.81 5.63
C ASP A 581 -30.02 30.01 4.13
N PHE A 582 -29.23 29.15 3.50
CA PHE A 582 -29.04 29.13 2.05
C PHE A 582 -30.29 28.65 1.28
N SER A 583 -31.08 27.74 1.85
CA SER A 583 -32.14 27.06 1.11
C SER A 583 -33.24 28.00 0.59
N PRO A 584 -33.77 28.98 1.37
CA PRO A 584 -34.73 29.96 0.87
C PRO A 584 -34.16 30.81 -0.27
N CYS A 585 -32.91 31.26 -0.17
CA CYS A 585 -32.24 32.02 -1.23
C CYS A 585 -32.12 31.20 -2.53
N GLY A 586 -31.85 29.89 -2.41
CA GLY A 586 -31.82 28.98 -3.56
C GLY A 586 -33.18 28.84 -4.24
N ILE A 587 -34.28 28.76 -3.48
CA ILE A 587 -35.64 28.73 -4.03
C ILE A 587 -35.97 30.03 -4.78
N GLU A 588 -35.63 31.19 -4.21
CA GLU A 588 -35.86 32.49 -4.83
C GLU A 588 -35.03 32.68 -6.10
N ALA A 589 -33.74 32.30 -6.07
CA ALA A 589 -32.86 32.40 -7.23
C ALA A 589 -33.32 31.52 -8.40
N LEU A 590 -33.69 30.26 -8.13
CA LEU A 590 -34.22 29.36 -9.16
C LEU A 590 -35.61 29.81 -9.64
N GLY A 591 -36.42 30.40 -8.75
CA GLY A 591 -37.68 31.07 -9.09
C GLY A 591 -37.48 32.20 -10.09
N ALA A 592 -36.50 33.08 -9.86
CA ALA A 592 -36.14 34.15 -10.79
C ALA A 592 -35.63 33.60 -12.14
N GLY A 593 -35.03 32.41 -12.14
CA GLY A 593 -34.63 31.67 -13.35
C GLY A 593 -35.78 31.01 -14.12
N GLY A 594 -37.04 31.21 -13.71
CA GLY A 594 -38.23 30.69 -14.40
C GLY A 594 -38.74 29.34 -13.87
N PHE A 595 -38.12 28.78 -12.82
CA PHE A 595 -38.60 27.54 -12.20
C PHE A 595 -39.59 27.83 -11.07
N GLY A 596 -40.88 27.57 -11.31
CA GLY A 596 -41.93 27.73 -10.31
C GLY A 596 -41.71 26.87 -9.06
N ARG A 597 -42.37 27.23 -7.95
CA ARG A 597 -42.31 26.45 -6.70
C ARG A 597 -43.18 25.20 -6.81
N ALA A 598 -42.61 24.04 -6.52
CA ALA A 598 -43.31 22.75 -6.60
C ALA A 598 -44.13 22.47 -5.33
N GLU A 599 -45.28 21.82 -5.47
CA GLU A 599 -46.14 21.37 -4.35
C GLU A 599 -45.67 20.02 -3.76
N GLY A 600 -44.35 19.88 -3.62
CA GLY A 600 -43.68 18.64 -3.26
C GLY A 600 -43.36 17.76 -4.47
N PHE A 601 -42.66 16.64 -4.22
CA PHE A 601 -42.11 15.75 -5.24
C PHE A 601 -42.68 14.32 -5.17
N ALA A 602 -43.85 14.17 -4.54
CA ALA A 602 -44.50 12.88 -4.30
C ALA A 602 -45.82 12.70 -5.07
N ASP A 603 -46.36 13.75 -5.69
CA ASP A 603 -47.63 13.74 -6.43
C ASP A 603 -47.46 13.45 -7.93
N GLY A 604 -46.22 13.20 -8.37
CA GLY A 604 -45.86 12.88 -9.75
C GLY A 604 -45.57 14.11 -10.62
N ASN A 605 -45.61 15.32 -10.08
CA ASN A 605 -45.11 16.51 -10.76
C ASN A 605 -43.72 16.90 -10.20
N LEU A 606 -42.68 16.66 -11.01
CA LEU A 606 -41.29 16.90 -10.59
C LEU A 606 -40.72 18.23 -11.09
N MET A 607 -41.51 19.00 -11.84
CA MET A 607 -41.07 20.29 -12.37
C MET A 607 -41.22 21.38 -11.32
N GLY A 608 -40.11 22.04 -11.01
CA GLY A 608 -40.06 23.19 -10.12
C GLY A 608 -39.03 23.04 -9.00
N VAL A 609 -39.14 23.93 -8.01
CA VAL A 609 -38.18 24.04 -6.90
C VAL A 609 -38.91 23.88 -5.58
N GLY A 610 -38.33 23.12 -4.66
CA GLY A 610 -38.93 22.91 -3.35
C GLY A 610 -38.05 22.08 -2.44
N TYR A 611 -38.54 21.86 -1.23
CA TYR A 611 -37.91 20.96 -0.28
C TYR A 611 -38.37 19.53 -0.52
N ASN A 612 -37.48 18.58 -0.28
CA ASN A 612 -37.78 17.16 -0.39
C ASN A 612 -38.14 16.56 0.97
N PRO A 613 -39.11 15.62 1.03
CA PRO A 613 -39.30 14.82 2.21
C PRO A 613 -38.20 13.75 2.31
N PHE A 614 -37.93 13.28 3.52
CA PHE A 614 -36.93 12.27 3.81
C PHE A 614 -37.53 11.08 4.58
N THR A 615 -36.93 9.91 4.41
CA THR A 615 -37.28 8.66 5.10
C THR A 615 -36.63 8.61 6.49
N PHE A 616 -37.17 9.36 7.43
CA PHE A 616 -36.76 9.30 8.84
C PHE A 616 -37.96 9.46 9.76
N ASP A 617 -37.84 8.84 10.94
CA ASP A 617 -38.81 8.93 12.02
C ASP A 617 -38.74 10.31 12.67
N HIS A 618 -39.85 11.04 12.63
CA HIS A 618 -39.91 12.40 13.16
C HIS A 618 -39.78 12.46 14.69
N GLU A 619 -40.18 11.43 15.42
CA GLU A 619 -40.11 11.38 16.88
C GLU A 619 -38.75 10.87 17.34
N ARG A 620 -38.31 9.73 16.79
CA ARG A 620 -37.06 9.08 17.19
C ARG A 620 -35.81 9.70 16.57
N LYS A 621 -35.98 10.51 15.51
CA LYS A 621 -34.88 11.10 14.73
C LYS A 621 -33.92 10.05 14.16
N THR A 622 -34.44 8.86 13.87
CA THR A 622 -33.70 7.74 13.28
C THR A 622 -34.08 7.56 11.80
N ARG A 623 -33.17 7.02 11.00
CA ARG A 623 -33.42 6.67 9.60
C ARG A 623 -34.48 5.58 9.51
N ALA A 624 -35.40 5.72 8.55
CA ALA A 624 -36.34 4.68 8.17
C ALA A 624 -35.80 3.95 6.92
N SER A 625 -35.01 2.89 7.13
CA SER A 625 -34.57 1.99 6.05
C SER A 625 -35.61 0.91 5.79
N SER A 626 -35.49 0.15 4.70
CA SER A 626 -36.40 -0.97 4.43
C SER A 626 -36.36 -2.03 5.54
N GLU A 627 -35.22 -2.23 6.20
CA GLU A 627 -35.12 -3.16 7.33
C GLU A 627 -35.74 -2.56 8.60
N ALA A 628 -35.24 -1.43 9.09
CA ALA A 628 -35.76 -0.74 10.29
C ALA A 628 -37.25 -0.34 10.20
N THR A 629 -37.83 -0.40 9.01
CA THR A 629 -39.26 -0.16 8.77
C THR A 629 -40.04 -1.47 8.63
N PHE A 630 -39.81 -2.20 7.54
CA PHE A 630 -40.70 -3.30 7.16
C PHE A 630 -40.35 -4.60 7.88
N LEU A 631 -39.06 -4.84 8.15
CA LEU A 631 -38.64 -6.01 8.93
C LEU A 631 -39.06 -5.84 10.39
N ASP A 632 -38.80 -4.68 10.97
CA ASP A 632 -39.23 -4.36 12.34
C ASP A 632 -40.76 -4.42 12.47
N TYR A 633 -41.50 -3.93 11.47
CA TYR A 633 -42.96 -4.06 11.43
C TYR A 633 -43.40 -5.52 11.37
N ALA A 634 -42.78 -6.35 10.53
CA ALA A 634 -43.11 -7.77 10.43
C ALA A 634 -42.84 -8.53 11.73
N ILE A 635 -41.74 -8.21 12.40
CA ILE A 635 -41.39 -8.76 13.73
C ILE A 635 -42.41 -8.29 14.77
N ALA A 636 -42.75 -7.00 14.79
CA ALA A 636 -43.72 -6.44 15.75
C ALA A 636 -45.14 -7.02 15.58
N GLN A 637 -45.52 -7.36 14.34
CA GLN A 637 -46.80 -8.02 14.03
C GLN A 637 -46.74 -9.56 14.14
N ASN A 638 -45.58 -10.11 14.53
CA ASN A 638 -45.34 -11.55 14.64
C ASN A 638 -45.70 -12.34 13.36
N LEU A 639 -45.39 -11.76 12.19
CA LEU A 639 -45.63 -12.39 10.90
C LEU A 639 -44.67 -13.59 10.72
N PRO A 640 -45.11 -14.68 10.05
CA PRO A 640 -44.28 -15.85 9.80
C PRO A 640 -43.22 -15.56 8.72
N LEU A 641 -42.17 -14.84 9.09
CA LEU A 641 -41.06 -14.43 8.23
C LEU A 641 -39.76 -15.06 8.72
N THR A 642 -39.02 -15.70 7.83
CA THR A 642 -37.68 -16.23 8.11
C THR A 642 -36.66 -15.49 7.26
N VAL A 643 -35.66 -14.90 7.92
CA VAL A 643 -34.57 -14.18 7.26
C VAL A 643 -33.30 -15.03 7.33
N TYR A 644 -32.66 -15.23 6.19
CA TYR A 644 -31.38 -15.93 6.08
C TYR A 644 -30.23 -14.91 5.96
N PRO A 645 -29.58 -14.50 7.06
CA PRO A 645 -28.44 -13.59 7.00
C PRO A 645 -27.24 -14.27 6.34
N MET A 646 -26.29 -13.45 5.85
CA MET A 646 -25.03 -13.94 5.23
C MET A 646 -25.24 -15.01 4.15
N SER A 647 -26.34 -14.88 3.41
CA SER A 647 -26.75 -15.84 2.39
C SER A 647 -27.01 -15.08 1.08
N GLN A 648 -26.34 -15.50 0.01
CA GLN A 648 -26.43 -14.88 -1.30
C GLN A 648 -27.27 -15.76 -2.24
N ALA A 649 -28.33 -15.19 -2.82
CA ALA A 649 -29.06 -15.84 -3.90
C ALA A 649 -28.16 -15.90 -5.15
N MET A 650 -27.99 -17.09 -5.71
CA MET A 650 -27.12 -17.34 -6.85
C MET A 650 -27.92 -17.42 -8.15
N LYS A 651 -29.02 -18.18 -8.14
CA LYS A 651 -29.94 -18.31 -9.27
C LYS A 651 -31.32 -18.78 -8.82
N VAL A 652 -32.34 -18.45 -9.60
CA VAL A 652 -33.68 -19.02 -9.52
C VAL A 652 -33.68 -20.38 -10.22
N VAL A 653 -34.32 -21.37 -9.61
CA VAL A 653 -34.47 -22.72 -10.15
C VAL A 653 -35.83 -22.79 -10.83
N PHE A 654 -35.83 -23.26 -12.08
CA PHE A 654 -37.04 -23.47 -12.87
C PHE A 654 -37.22 -24.96 -13.17
N ASP A 655 -38.47 -25.37 -13.33
CA ASP A 655 -38.81 -26.69 -13.87
C ASP A 655 -38.79 -26.71 -15.41
N ASN A 656 -39.09 -27.88 -15.98
CA ASN A 656 -39.16 -28.07 -17.44
C ASN A 656 -40.30 -27.26 -18.09
N ALA A 657 -41.29 -26.81 -17.33
CA ALA A 657 -42.39 -25.98 -17.79
C ALA A 657 -42.11 -24.47 -17.62
N SER A 658 -40.87 -24.09 -17.30
CA SER A 658 -40.45 -22.70 -17.01
C SER A 658 -41.14 -22.07 -15.79
N CYS A 659 -41.62 -22.88 -14.85
CA CYS A 659 -42.15 -22.43 -13.55
C CYS A 659 -41.03 -22.35 -12.51
N ALA A 660 -40.96 -21.25 -11.76
CA ALA A 660 -39.96 -21.08 -10.71
C ALA A 660 -40.29 -21.97 -9.49
N THR A 661 -39.43 -22.95 -9.20
CA THR A 661 -39.62 -23.94 -8.12
C THR A 661 -38.80 -23.63 -6.87
N GLY A 662 -37.81 -22.75 -6.96
CA GLY A 662 -36.97 -22.41 -5.83
C GLY A 662 -35.84 -21.43 -6.16
N VAL A 663 -34.94 -21.24 -5.19
CA VAL A 663 -33.74 -20.40 -5.33
C VAL A 663 -32.54 -21.14 -4.79
N GLN A 664 -31.46 -21.19 -5.58
CA GLN A 664 -30.17 -21.67 -5.13
C GLN A 664 -29.46 -20.56 -4.36
N VAL A 665 -29.00 -20.89 -3.16
CA VAL A 665 -28.38 -19.96 -2.21
C VAL A 665 -26.99 -20.46 -1.84
N GLN A 666 -26.06 -19.53 -1.71
CA GLN A 666 -24.73 -19.77 -1.17
C GLN A 666 -24.63 -19.08 0.20
N SER A 667 -24.24 -19.82 1.23
CA SER A 667 -23.88 -19.26 2.53
C SER A 667 -22.50 -19.79 2.92
N ALA A 668 -21.56 -18.87 3.14
CA ALA A 668 -20.14 -19.19 3.24
C ALA A 668 -19.66 -20.04 2.02
N SER A 669 -19.10 -21.22 2.27
CA SER A 669 -18.64 -22.17 1.24
C SER A 669 -19.65 -23.26 0.89
N MET A 670 -20.87 -23.21 1.44
CA MET A 670 -21.91 -24.23 1.20
C MET A 670 -23.02 -23.70 0.28
N ASN A 671 -23.38 -24.52 -0.71
CA ASN A 671 -24.50 -24.27 -1.62
C ASN A 671 -25.70 -25.14 -1.22
N TRP A 672 -26.88 -24.53 -1.13
CA TRP A 672 -28.13 -25.21 -0.80
C TRP A 672 -29.30 -24.57 -1.56
N THR A 673 -30.46 -25.22 -1.60
CA THR A 673 -31.61 -24.76 -2.39
C THR A 673 -32.84 -24.60 -1.52
N LEU A 674 -33.52 -23.47 -1.65
CA LEU A 674 -34.82 -23.20 -1.06
C LEU A 674 -35.93 -23.54 -2.05
N SER A 675 -36.79 -24.50 -1.74
CA SER A 675 -37.96 -24.85 -2.54
C SER A 675 -39.16 -23.96 -2.17
N ALA A 676 -39.85 -23.39 -3.17
CA ALA A 676 -41.07 -22.63 -2.99
C ALA A 676 -42.31 -23.50 -3.26
N ARG A 677 -43.37 -23.35 -2.44
CA ARG A 677 -44.65 -24.08 -2.62
C ARG A 677 -45.70 -23.34 -3.44
N LYS A 678 -45.58 -22.00 -3.55
CA LYS A 678 -46.56 -21.14 -4.22
C LYS A 678 -45.90 -20.32 -5.32
N GLU A 679 -44.99 -19.43 -4.93
CA GLU A 679 -44.33 -18.50 -5.86
C GLU A 679 -42.97 -18.08 -5.33
N VAL A 680 -42.12 -17.59 -6.24
CA VAL A 680 -40.83 -16.96 -5.93
C VAL A 680 -40.95 -15.48 -6.29
N ILE A 681 -40.88 -14.59 -5.30
CA ILE A 681 -40.93 -13.15 -5.50
C ILE A 681 -39.49 -12.61 -5.55
N LEU A 682 -39.08 -12.09 -6.71
CA LEU A 682 -37.77 -11.48 -6.90
C LEU A 682 -37.83 -9.98 -6.56
N SER A 683 -37.02 -9.55 -5.58
CA SER A 683 -36.99 -8.15 -5.12
C SER A 683 -35.56 -7.69 -4.80
N ALA A 684 -34.62 -7.94 -5.71
CA ALA A 684 -33.20 -7.64 -5.52
C ALA A 684 -32.81 -6.22 -5.99
N GLY A 685 -33.79 -5.37 -6.34
CA GLY A 685 -33.57 -4.02 -6.85
C GLY A 685 -33.25 -3.98 -8.35
N ILE A 686 -33.03 -2.77 -8.88
CA ILE A 686 -32.92 -2.53 -10.33
C ILE A 686 -31.73 -3.25 -10.99
N PHE A 687 -30.62 -3.43 -10.28
CA PHE A 687 -29.43 -4.08 -10.82
C PHE A 687 -29.41 -5.59 -10.61
N HIS A 688 -29.67 -6.06 -9.39
CA HIS A 688 -29.52 -7.49 -9.09
C HIS A 688 -30.71 -8.33 -9.55
N SER A 689 -31.91 -7.76 -9.71
CA SER A 689 -33.06 -8.53 -10.22
C SER A 689 -32.83 -8.99 -11.67
N PRO A 690 -32.50 -8.13 -12.64
CA PRO A 690 -32.18 -8.59 -13.99
C PRO A 690 -30.90 -9.44 -14.03
N GLN A 691 -29.90 -9.14 -13.19
CA GLN A 691 -28.71 -9.99 -13.07
C GLN A 691 -29.09 -11.42 -12.66
N LEU A 692 -29.91 -11.57 -11.62
CA LEU A 692 -30.39 -12.87 -11.14
C LEU A 692 -31.22 -13.60 -12.19
N LEU A 693 -32.07 -12.88 -12.93
CA LEU A 693 -32.80 -13.47 -14.05
C LEU A 693 -31.85 -14.01 -15.13
N MET A 694 -30.85 -13.22 -15.54
CA MET A 694 -29.89 -13.64 -16.57
C MET A 694 -29.07 -14.86 -16.15
N VAL A 695 -28.51 -14.89 -14.94
CA VAL A 695 -27.77 -16.07 -14.45
C VAL A 695 -28.66 -17.30 -14.25
N SER A 696 -29.98 -17.09 -14.20
CA SER A 696 -30.99 -18.16 -14.16
C SER A 696 -31.49 -18.58 -15.54
N GLY A 697 -30.94 -18.01 -16.62
CA GLY A 697 -31.33 -18.34 -18.01
C GLY A 697 -32.49 -17.53 -18.58
N VAL A 698 -32.88 -16.43 -17.94
CA VAL A 698 -33.94 -15.51 -18.42
C VAL A 698 -33.31 -14.17 -18.82
N GLY A 699 -33.15 -13.95 -20.12
CA GLY A 699 -32.52 -12.73 -20.65
C GLY A 699 -32.16 -12.82 -22.12
N PRO A 700 -31.38 -11.87 -22.68
CA PRO A 700 -31.03 -11.86 -24.09
C PRO A 700 -30.22 -13.11 -24.49
N ALA A 701 -30.69 -13.84 -25.50
CA ALA A 701 -30.07 -15.10 -25.92
C ALA A 701 -28.57 -14.99 -26.24
N GLU A 702 -28.13 -13.90 -26.87
CA GLU A 702 -26.71 -13.67 -27.19
C GLU A 702 -25.84 -13.56 -25.93
N THR A 703 -26.28 -12.79 -24.95
CA THR A 703 -25.58 -12.63 -23.66
C THR A 703 -25.53 -13.94 -22.88
N LEU A 704 -26.62 -14.70 -22.87
CA LEU A 704 -26.67 -16.00 -22.21
C LEU A 704 -25.70 -17.00 -22.86
N ARG A 705 -25.65 -17.05 -24.19
CA ARG A 705 -24.69 -17.89 -24.93
C ARG A 705 -23.24 -17.47 -24.68
N PHE A 706 -22.96 -16.17 -24.67
CA PHE A 706 -21.62 -15.64 -24.38
C PHE A 706 -21.10 -16.09 -23.01
N HIS A 707 -21.99 -16.20 -22.02
CA HIS A 707 -21.66 -16.65 -20.66
C HIS A 707 -21.87 -18.16 -20.40
N ASN A 708 -22.13 -18.96 -21.44
CA ASN A 708 -22.42 -20.41 -21.32
C ASN A 708 -23.56 -20.72 -20.33
N ILE A 709 -24.61 -19.89 -20.30
CA ILE A 709 -25.81 -20.11 -19.48
C ILE A 709 -26.89 -20.74 -20.34
N THR A 710 -27.49 -21.84 -19.85
CA THR A 710 -28.65 -22.47 -20.50
C THR A 710 -29.84 -21.51 -20.52
N GLY A 711 -30.28 -21.11 -21.71
CA GLY A 711 -31.43 -20.23 -21.88
C GLY A 711 -32.75 -20.96 -21.60
N ILE A 712 -33.54 -20.40 -20.69
CA ILE A 712 -34.91 -20.83 -20.37
C ILE A 712 -35.90 -20.00 -21.17
N LYS A 713 -35.73 -18.68 -21.16
CA LYS A 713 -36.61 -17.75 -21.88
C LYS A 713 -35.81 -16.57 -22.41
N ASP A 714 -35.87 -16.38 -23.73
CA ASP A 714 -35.26 -15.24 -24.38
C ASP A 714 -36.11 -13.99 -24.14
N LEU A 715 -35.57 -13.06 -23.35
CA LEU A 715 -36.18 -11.77 -23.06
C LEU A 715 -35.13 -10.67 -23.28
N PRO A 716 -35.08 -10.06 -24.48
CA PRO A 716 -34.01 -9.13 -24.85
C PRO A 716 -34.00 -7.85 -24.00
N GLY A 717 -35.10 -7.51 -23.32
CA GLY A 717 -35.16 -6.33 -22.45
C GLY A 717 -34.51 -6.50 -21.07
N VAL A 718 -34.23 -7.74 -20.63
CA VAL A 718 -33.69 -7.98 -19.28
C VAL A 718 -32.26 -7.46 -19.19
N GLY A 719 -32.02 -6.54 -18.23
CA GLY A 719 -30.70 -5.96 -17.97
C GLY A 719 -30.26 -4.89 -18.96
N GLN A 720 -31.13 -4.45 -19.87
CA GLN A 720 -30.83 -3.42 -20.86
C GLN A 720 -31.27 -2.03 -20.40
N ASN A 721 -30.64 -0.99 -20.97
CA ASN A 721 -30.96 0.42 -20.73
C ASN A 721 -30.78 0.90 -19.27
N MET A 722 -29.76 0.38 -18.56
CA MET A 722 -29.45 0.70 -17.15
C MET A 722 -28.16 1.50 -16.97
#